data_AF-A0A919CHA2-F1
#
_entry.id   AF-A0A919CHA2-F1
#
_cell.length_a   1.000
_cell.length_b   1.000
_cell.length_c   1.000
_cell.angle_alpha   90.00
_cell.angle_beta   90.00
_cell.angle_gamma   90.00
#
_symmetry.space_group_name_H-M   'P 1'
#
loop_
_entity.id
_entity.type
_entity.pdbx_description
1 polymer ?
#
loop_
_entity_poly.entity_id
_entity_poly.type
_entity_poly.pdbx_seq_one_letter_code
_entity_poly.pdbx_strand_id
1 'polypeptide(L)'
;MARSHETFERHGQDGHGPPPVDDPTAEVLLAVLERSRLNRQTRDWVRAALWGDEAVSAVLDGREMPEPGAAYQGRPGRAPHSQLTGIRVQGFRGIGRPAELTFPTGPGLHVIVGRNGSGKSSFAEAAEAALTGRNPRWDAMPTGWRDGWRNLHYDERTEASVDIHFAGDQAPTRITRRWVGESVRSARGEVVRPDGEVSHLRTLDWGEDLVRYRPFLSYDELGRTVTGRSAELYDTLTALLGLTDLAEAERRLARVCDGLAKRRDRPSRELRLLLEALRASDDPRAARAVSLLTAQHLDFGELRRIAADDGPADPAQHTVLRRLRRLSVPERVVIADVVNELRGASMELAMAAGTKGDHAHGVVSLLEQALEHHQRHPSETTCPTCSASGALGPDWVRRAKAQVRALRPQAATAEAAYGRAEAARDQARFLLSPMPTWLPHDSELGQVWALWESGNTITDLGELAEHIETVGKQLRTAAISARRDAGERLEDPTGGWADLAGRLSEWLDEAQEAIRASETLAPAEEALDWLAERGRELRSERLGPVAAQAEQVWYRLRQERHIDLQGMRLTGRGVRRRVEVDVAVDGADDQTSAPGLLSQGEFQALALSICLPRALVEGNPFGFLVLDDPVQAMDTETVEGLASVLAEAGRYRQLIVFTHDTRLPDAMRRLGLPASIRTINRDAMSNVWLDEGR
;
A
#
# COMPACT_ATOMS: atom_id res chain seq x y z
N MET A 1 -30.67 -17.34 -54.54
CA MET A 1 -31.41 -18.47 -53.93
C MET A 1 -32.23 -17.91 -52.78
N ALA A 2 -33.55 -18.01 -52.87
CA ALA A 2 -34.49 -17.50 -51.89
C ALA A 2 -34.35 -18.25 -50.56
N ARG A 3 -33.97 -17.56 -49.49
CA ARG A 3 -34.15 -18.04 -48.12
C ARG A 3 -35.35 -17.32 -47.52
N SER A 4 -36.26 -18.12 -47.00
CA SER A 4 -37.56 -17.80 -46.42
C SER A 4 -37.48 -16.78 -45.29
N HIS A 5 -38.51 -15.94 -45.20
CA HIS A 5 -38.82 -15.12 -44.03
C HIS A 5 -39.12 -16.02 -42.82
N GLU A 6 -38.10 -16.36 -42.04
CA GLU A 6 -38.28 -16.97 -40.71
C GLU A 6 -38.53 -15.84 -39.70
N THR A 7 -39.71 -15.92 -39.08
CA THR A 7 -40.12 -15.12 -37.92
C THR A 7 -39.31 -15.58 -36.69
N PHE A 8 -39.36 -14.83 -35.58
CA PHE A 8 -38.87 -15.30 -34.27
C PHE A 8 -39.64 -16.58 -33.84
N GLU A 9 -39.41 -17.71 -34.49
CA GLU A 9 -39.85 -19.02 -34.06
C GLU A 9 -38.81 -19.59 -33.10
N ARG A 10 -39.29 -20.12 -31.97
CA ARG A 10 -38.49 -20.90 -31.04
C ARG A 10 -37.98 -22.16 -31.75
N HIS A 11 -36.81 -22.09 -32.38
CA HIS A 11 -36.09 -23.30 -32.78
C HIS A 11 -35.48 -23.97 -31.54
N GLY A 12 -35.98 -25.15 -31.23
CA GLY A 12 -35.53 -25.97 -30.11
C GLY A 12 -36.28 -27.30 -30.00
N GLN A 13 -36.40 -28.06 -31.08
CA GLN A 13 -36.66 -29.49 -31.04
C GLN A 13 -35.57 -30.20 -31.84
N ASP A 14 -34.44 -30.46 -31.18
CA ASP A 14 -33.66 -31.69 -31.29
C ASP A 14 -32.52 -31.67 -30.25
N GLY A 15 -32.60 -32.57 -29.27
CA GLY A 15 -31.41 -33.27 -28.80
C GLY A 15 -30.50 -32.68 -27.71
N HIS A 16 -30.79 -31.56 -27.06
CA HIS A 16 -30.32 -31.20 -25.70
C HIS A 16 -31.05 -29.93 -25.29
N GLY A 17 -31.99 -30.01 -24.34
CA GLY A 17 -32.68 -28.83 -23.85
C GLY A 17 -31.67 -27.81 -23.29
N PRO A 18 -31.96 -26.49 -23.37
CA PRO A 18 -31.14 -25.50 -22.69
C PRO A 18 -31.01 -25.89 -21.22
N PRO A 19 -29.82 -25.73 -20.60
CA PRO A 19 -29.65 -26.07 -19.19
C PRO A 19 -30.73 -25.36 -18.37
N PRO A 20 -31.28 -26.01 -17.33
CA PRO A 20 -32.26 -25.37 -16.46
C PRO A 20 -31.67 -24.05 -15.94
N VAL A 21 -32.48 -22.99 -16.01
CA VAL A 21 -32.11 -21.58 -15.74
C VAL A 21 -31.77 -21.33 -14.25
N ASP A 22 -31.70 -22.40 -13.45
CA ASP A 22 -31.51 -22.44 -12.01
C ASP A 22 -30.06 -22.75 -11.59
N ASP A 23 -29.05 -22.65 -12.46
CA ASP A 23 -27.67 -22.93 -12.04
C ASP A 23 -26.93 -21.63 -11.65
N PRO A 24 -26.88 -21.26 -10.36
CA PRO A 24 -26.10 -20.11 -9.93
C PRO A 24 -24.65 -20.39 -10.31
N THR A 25 -24.05 -19.45 -11.04
CA THR A 25 -22.73 -19.64 -11.65
C THR A 25 -21.69 -20.20 -10.69
N ALA A 26 -21.75 -19.85 -9.42
CA ALA A 26 -20.84 -20.38 -8.43
C ALA A 26 -21.15 -21.83 -7.99
N GLU A 27 -22.39 -22.34 -8.05
CA GLU A 27 -22.66 -23.79 -7.88
C GLU A 27 -22.13 -24.61 -9.07
N VAL A 28 -22.34 -24.15 -10.32
CA VAL A 28 -21.71 -24.75 -11.51
C VAL A 28 -20.21 -24.89 -11.28
N LEU A 29 -19.57 -23.79 -10.87
CA LEU A 29 -18.13 -23.71 -10.69
C LEU A 29 -17.66 -24.60 -9.54
N LEU A 30 -18.38 -24.64 -8.42
CA LEU A 30 -18.08 -25.53 -7.29
C LEU A 30 -18.21 -27.02 -7.67
N ALA A 31 -19.26 -27.40 -8.40
CA ALA A 31 -19.46 -28.77 -8.85
C ALA A 31 -18.35 -29.22 -9.82
N VAL A 32 -17.88 -28.32 -10.67
CA VAL A 32 -16.73 -28.57 -11.56
C VAL A 32 -15.43 -28.63 -10.77
N LEU A 33 -15.25 -27.73 -9.79
CA LEU A 33 -14.07 -27.67 -8.93
C LEU A 33 -13.87 -28.99 -8.18
N GLU A 34 -14.95 -29.61 -7.66
CA GLU A 34 -14.89 -30.91 -6.98
C GLU A 34 -14.44 -32.06 -7.91
N ARG A 35 -14.62 -31.92 -9.22
CA ARG A 35 -14.17 -32.90 -10.23
C ARG A 35 -12.80 -32.57 -10.83
N SER A 36 -12.22 -31.42 -10.46
CA SER A 36 -10.93 -30.96 -10.98
C SER A 36 -9.77 -31.75 -10.38
N ARG A 37 -8.62 -31.78 -11.08
CA ARG A 37 -7.38 -32.40 -10.61
C ARG A 37 -6.49 -31.44 -9.81
N LEU A 38 -7.04 -30.30 -9.37
CA LEU A 38 -6.30 -29.29 -8.61
C LEU A 38 -5.92 -29.80 -7.22
N ASN A 39 -4.76 -29.36 -6.73
CA ASN A 39 -4.34 -29.64 -5.37
C ASN A 39 -5.30 -28.99 -4.34
N ARG A 40 -5.22 -29.39 -3.06
CA ARG A 40 -6.13 -28.90 -2.02
C ARG A 40 -6.03 -27.38 -1.81
N GLN A 41 -4.82 -26.83 -1.75
CA GLN A 41 -4.60 -25.39 -1.50
C GLN A 41 -5.19 -24.53 -2.63
N THR A 42 -4.99 -24.94 -3.88
CA THR A 42 -5.55 -24.27 -5.06
C THR A 42 -7.09 -24.34 -5.06
N ARG A 43 -7.68 -25.48 -4.67
CA ARG A 43 -9.15 -25.59 -4.51
C ARG A 43 -9.69 -24.68 -3.41
N ASP A 44 -8.99 -24.58 -2.29
CA ASP A 44 -9.38 -23.70 -1.19
C ASP A 44 -9.37 -22.22 -1.61
N TRP A 45 -8.38 -21.79 -2.42
CA TRP A 45 -8.34 -20.45 -3.01
C TRP A 45 -9.51 -20.16 -3.95
N VAL A 46 -9.85 -21.09 -4.86
CA VAL A 46 -11.00 -20.94 -5.75
C VAL A 46 -12.29 -20.83 -4.93
N ARG A 47 -12.49 -21.72 -3.96
CA ARG A 47 -13.69 -21.75 -3.10
C ARG A 47 -13.83 -20.45 -2.30
N ALA A 48 -12.73 -19.98 -1.70
CA ALA A 48 -12.69 -18.72 -0.98
C ALA A 48 -13.07 -17.53 -1.87
N ALA A 49 -12.56 -17.48 -3.10
CA ALA A 49 -12.88 -16.41 -4.04
C ALA A 49 -14.38 -16.34 -4.39
N LEU A 50 -15.03 -17.51 -4.50
CA LEU A 50 -16.47 -17.64 -4.76
C LEU A 50 -17.32 -17.28 -3.53
N TRP A 51 -16.83 -17.55 -2.32
CA TRP A 51 -17.55 -17.28 -1.07
C TRP A 51 -17.41 -15.85 -0.55
N GLY A 52 -16.37 -15.12 -0.98
CA GLY A 52 -16.23 -13.68 -0.75
C GLY A 52 -14.97 -13.28 0.00
N ASP A 53 -14.85 -11.98 0.30
CA ASP A 53 -13.60 -11.40 0.82
C ASP A 53 -13.21 -11.92 2.21
N GLU A 54 -14.18 -12.28 3.05
CA GLU A 54 -13.91 -12.88 4.37
C GLU A 54 -13.26 -14.27 4.26
N ALA A 55 -13.75 -15.10 3.33
CA ALA A 55 -13.20 -16.42 3.06
C ALA A 55 -11.78 -16.32 2.46
N VAL A 56 -11.57 -15.37 1.54
CA VAL A 56 -10.24 -15.06 0.98
C VAL A 56 -9.27 -14.65 2.08
N SER A 57 -9.69 -13.79 3.02
CA SER A 57 -8.86 -13.42 4.16
C SER A 57 -8.55 -14.60 5.07
N ALA A 58 -9.52 -15.49 5.30
CA ALA A 58 -9.30 -16.68 6.12
C ALA A 58 -8.23 -17.61 5.53
N VAL A 59 -8.29 -17.89 4.22
CA VAL A 59 -7.26 -18.69 3.53
C VAL A 59 -5.90 -18.00 3.56
N LEU A 60 -5.86 -16.67 3.36
CA LEU A 60 -4.62 -15.89 3.42
C LEU A 60 -3.96 -15.94 4.80
N ASP A 61 -4.77 -15.94 5.87
CA ASP A 61 -4.29 -15.97 7.26
C ASP A 61 -4.05 -17.40 7.78
N GLY A 62 -4.32 -18.43 6.97
CA GLY A 62 -4.27 -19.84 7.40
C GLY A 62 -5.35 -20.22 8.42
N ARG A 63 -6.44 -19.46 8.49
CA ARG A 63 -7.61 -19.71 9.34
C ARG A 63 -8.60 -20.63 8.64
N GLU A 64 -9.47 -21.27 9.42
CA GLU A 64 -10.58 -22.05 8.87
C GLU A 64 -11.54 -21.13 8.13
N MET A 65 -11.92 -21.55 6.92
CA MET A 65 -12.80 -20.77 6.06
C MET A 65 -14.22 -20.79 6.63
N PRO A 66 -14.90 -19.63 6.73
CA PRO A 66 -16.27 -19.60 7.19
C PRO A 66 -17.17 -20.43 6.26
N GLU A 67 -18.14 -21.13 6.84
CA GLU A 67 -19.27 -21.69 6.08
C GLU A 67 -19.90 -20.57 5.23
N PRO A 68 -20.35 -20.85 4.00
CA PRO A 68 -20.97 -19.85 3.15
C PRO A 68 -22.10 -19.18 3.92
N GLY A 69 -21.96 -17.88 4.18
CA GLY A 69 -22.95 -17.13 4.95
C GLY A 69 -24.32 -17.16 4.27
N ALA A 70 -25.38 -16.87 5.03
CA ALA A 70 -26.75 -16.74 4.52
C ALA A 70 -26.90 -15.78 3.30
N ALA A 71 -25.87 -14.99 2.98
CA ALA A 71 -25.78 -14.21 1.74
C ALA A 71 -25.75 -15.06 0.46
N TYR A 72 -25.30 -16.32 0.53
CA TYR A 72 -25.34 -17.27 -0.59
C TYR A 72 -26.65 -18.09 -0.59
N GLN A 73 -27.34 -18.16 0.54
CA GLN A 73 -28.62 -18.86 0.70
C GLN A 73 -29.79 -17.87 0.71
N GLY A 74 -30.27 -17.54 -0.49
CA GLY A 74 -31.58 -16.91 -0.65
C GLY A 74 -31.52 -15.69 -1.54
N ARG A 75 -31.66 -15.92 -2.85
CA ARG A 75 -32.28 -14.88 -3.66
C ARG A 75 -33.74 -14.75 -3.20
N PRO A 76 -34.22 -13.54 -2.93
CA PRO A 76 -35.64 -13.31 -2.75
C PRO A 76 -36.39 -13.72 -4.03
N GLY A 77 -37.62 -14.19 -3.87
CA GLY A 77 -38.37 -14.86 -4.93
C GLY A 77 -38.46 -14.01 -6.19
N ARG A 78 -38.43 -14.66 -7.37
CA ARG A 78 -38.47 -14.00 -8.69
C ARG A 78 -39.49 -12.87 -8.69
N ALA A 79 -39.03 -11.66 -8.98
CA ALA A 79 -39.91 -10.50 -9.01
C ALA A 79 -41.06 -10.75 -10.01
N PRO A 80 -42.31 -10.45 -9.64
CA PRO A 80 -43.44 -10.68 -10.52
C PRO A 80 -43.28 -9.87 -11.81
N HIS A 81 -43.72 -10.47 -12.92
CA HIS A 81 -43.67 -9.81 -14.22
C HIS A 81 -44.43 -8.48 -14.18
N SER A 82 -43.79 -7.42 -14.68
CA SER A 82 -44.25 -6.04 -14.50
C SER A 82 -44.45 -5.31 -15.83
N GLN A 83 -45.44 -4.44 -15.91
CA GLN A 83 -45.76 -3.64 -17.10
C GLN A 83 -45.93 -2.17 -16.74
N LEU A 84 -45.49 -1.26 -17.61
CA LEU A 84 -45.58 0.18 -17.38
C LEU A 84 -46.92 0.69 -17.92
N THR A 85 -47.81 1.10 -17.02
CA THR A 85 -49.18 1.55 -17.38
C THR A 85 -49.35 3.06 -17.33
N GLY A 86 -48.46 3.77 -16.65
CA GLY A 86 -48.54 5.22 -16.55
C GLY A 86 -47.20 5.89 -16.23
N ILE A 87 -46.98 7.08 -16.78
CA ILE A 87 -45.87 7.98 -16.42
C ILE A 87 -46.47 9.36 -16.15
N ARG A 88 -46.26 9.91 -14.95
CA ARG A 88 -46.67 11.26 -14.55
C ARG A 88 -45.47 12.09 -14.18
N VAL A 89 -45.40 13.30 -14.69
CA VAL A 89 -44.25 14.18 -14.50
C VAL A 89 -44.71 15.60 -14.25
N GLN A 90 -44.07 16.28 -13.29
CA GLN A 90 -44.27 17.69 -13.01
C GLN A 90 -42.99 18.33 -12.48
N GLY A 91 -42.77 19.61 -12.81
CA GLY A 91 -41.63 20.39 -12.34
C GLY A 91 -40.27 19.81 -12.74
N PHE A 92 -40.21 18.93 -13.74
CA PHE A 92 -39.03 18.15 -14.11
C PHE A 92 -38.65 18.42 -15.56
N ARG A 93 -37.42 18.91 -15.75
CA ARG A 93 -36.82 19.25 -17.05
C ARG A 93 -37.75 20.10 -17.92
N GLY A 94 -38.16 19.59 -19.09
CA GLY A 94 -39.01 20.31 -20.03
C GLY A 94 -40.50 20.34 -19.68
N ILE A 95 -40.90 19.70 -18.56
CA ILE A 95 -42.29 19.53 -18.15
C ILE A 95 -42.55 20.39 -16.90
N GLY A 96 -43.45 21.38 -17.03
CA GLY A 96 -43.83 22.29 -15.96
C GLY A 96 -45.01 21.74 -15.15
N ARG A 97 -46.23 22.05 -15.60
CA ARG A 97 -47.47 21.55 -14.98
C ARG A 97 -47.58 20.02 -15.09
N PRO A 98 -48.37 19.36 -14.22
CA PRO A 98 -48.54 17.92 -14.25
C PRO A 98 -49.03 17.42 -15.61
N ALA A 99 -48.26 16.49 -16.18
CA ALA A 99 -48.57 15.83 -17.44
C ALA A 99 -48.48 14.31 -17.28
N GLU A 100 -49.34 13.58 -17.98
CA GLU A 100 -49.49 12.13 -17.84
C GLU A 100 -49.50 11.42 -19.21
N LEU A 101 -48.83 10.27 -19.26
CA LEU A 101 -48.90 9.30 -20.35
C LEU A 101 -49.42 7.97 -19.79
N THR A 102 -50.49 7.43 -20.37
CA THR A 102 -51.03 6.11 -20.01
C THR A 102 -50.77 5.09 -21.11
N PHE A 103 -50.62 3.82 -20.75
CA PHE A 103 -50.36 2.73 -21.68
C PHE A 103 -51.21 1.51 -21.31
N PRO A 104 -51.74 0.77 -22.30
CA PRO A 104 -52.46 -0.47 -22.02
C PRO A 104 -51.50 -1.55 -21.50
N THR A 105 -52.04 -2.46 -20.70
CA THR A 105 -51.34 -3.67 -20.27
C THR A 105 -51.21 -4.66 -21.43
N GLY A 106 -50.10 -5.39 -21.47
CA GLY A 106 -49.81 -6.42 -22.47
C GLY A 106 -48.70 -6.03 -23.45
N PRO A 107 -48.24 -6.99 -24.28
CA PRO A 107 -47.33 -6.72 -25.37
C PRO A 107 -47.93 -5.73 -26.38
N GLY A 108 -47.08 -4.87 -26.94
CA GLY A 108 -47.50 -3.92 -27.97
C GLY A 108 -46.43 -2.86 -28.22
N LEU A 109 -46.46 -2.24 -29.41
CA LEU A 109 -45.58 -1.14 -29.76
C LEU A 109 -46.33 0.19 -29.64
N HIS A 110 -45.87 1.05 -28.73
CA HIS A 110 -46.40 2.39 -28.49
C HIS A 110 -45.36 3.43 -28.90
N VAL A 111 -45.68 4.29 -29.86
CA VAL A 111 -44.79 5.32 -30.38
C VAL A 111 -45.33 6.70 -30.03
N ILE A 112 -44.54 7.48 -29.28
CA ILE A 112 -44.84 8.86 -28.90
C ILE A 112 -43.96 9.79 -29.75
N VAL A 113 -44.61 10.51 -30.67
CA VAL A 113 -43.95 11.36 -31.66
C VAL A 113 -44.11 12.83 -31.29
N GLY A 114 -43.08 13.65 -31.46
CA GLY A 114 -43.23 15.08 -31.25
C GLY A 114 -41.98 15.87 -31.62
N ARG A 115 -42.11 17.19 -31.81
CA ARG A 115 -40.98 18.06 -32.20
C ARG A 115 -39.85 18.06 -31.16
N ASN A 116 -38.63 18.42 -31.57
CA ASN A 116 -37.53 18.60 -30.63
C ASN A 116 -37.89 19.60 -29.52
N GLY A 117 -37.62 19.23 -28.27
CA GLY A 117 -37.99 20.02 -27.08
C GLY A 117 -39.41 19.83 -26.56
N SER A 118 -40.23 18.91 -27.12
CA SER A 118 -41.63 18.68 -26.71
C SER A 118 -41.83 17.94 -25.37
N GLY A 119 -40.75 17.51 -24.69
CA GLY A 119 -40.83 16.80 -23.41
C GLY A 119 -40.70 15.27 -23.49
N LYS A 120 -40.52 14.69 -24.68
CA LYS A 120 -40.25 13.24 -24.91
C LYS A 120 -39.20 12.63 -23.98
N SER A 121 -37.95 13.09 -24.11
CA SER A 121 -36.84 12.63 -23.26
C SER A 121 -37.06 12.97 -21.78
N SER A 122 -37.85 14.01 -21.47
CA SER A 122 -38.21 14.31 -20.07
C SER A 122 -39.12 13.24 -19.48
N PHE A 123 -40.05 12.66 -20.26
CA PHE A 123 -40.86 11.52 -19.82
C PHE A 123 -40.04 10.24 -19.67
N ALA A 124 -39.20 9.90 -20.66
CA ALA A 124 -38.35 8.73 -20.60
C ALA A 124 -37.38 8.78 -19.40
N GLU A 125 -36.67 9.89 -19.24
CA GLU A 125 -35.76 10.10 -18.11
C GLU A 125 -36.49 10.15 -16.75
N ALA A 126 -37.71 10.71 -16.71
CA ALA A 126 -38.51 10.72 -15.48
C ALA A 126 -38.93 9.31 -15.07
N ALA A 127 -39.33 8.46 -16.03
CA ALA A 127 -39.66 7.07 -15.76
C ALA A 127 -38.44 6.28 -15.28
N GLU A 128 -37.28 6.46 -15.92
CA GLU A 128 -36.04 5.84 -15.48
C GLU A 128 -35.64 6.31 -14.08
N ALA A 129 -35.70 7.63 -13.83
CA ALA A 129 -35.36 8.21 -12.55
C ALA A 129 -36.30 7.71 -11.44
N ALA A 130 -37.59 7.51 -11.73
CA ALA A 130 -38.56 6.96 -10.78
C ALA A 130 -38.18 5.54 -10.34
N LEU A 131 -37.74 4.68 -11.27
CA LEU A 131 -37.44 3.26 -11.01
C LEU A 131 -36.02 2.97 -10.53
N THR A 132 -35.01 3.54 -11.18
CA THR A 132 -33.60 3.24 -10.89
C THR A 132 -33.03 4.12 -9.79
N GLY A 133 -33.66 5.28 -9.66
CA GLY A 133 -33.22 6.31 -8.78
C GLY A 133 -31.96 7.06 -9.17
N ARG A 134 -31.48 6.84 -10.39
CA ARG A 134 -30.36 7.52 -11.01
C ARG A 134 -30.84 8.19 -12.30
N ASN A 135 -30.02 9.08 -12.84
CA ASN A 135 -30.19 9.57 -14.21
C ASN A 135 -28.81 9.51 -14.89
N PRO A 136 -28.61 8.59 -15.85
CA PRO A 136 -27.32 8.35 -16.49
C PRO A 136 -26.67 9.59 -17.10
N ARG A 137 -27.49 10.56 -17.54
CA ARG A 137 -27.01 11.83 -18.10
C ARG A 137 -26.29 12.68 -17.06
N TRP A 138 -26.76 12.69 -15.81
CA TRP A 138 -26.21 13.57 -14.76
C TRP A 138 -25.04 12.96 -14.01
N ASP A 139 -25.02 11.63 -13.90
CA ASP A 139 -23.88 10.91 -13.33
C ASP A 139 -22.60 11.11 -14.18
N ALA A 140 -22.76 11.38 -15.47
CA ALA A 140 -21.66 11.67 -16.40
C ALA A 140 -21.31 13.16 -16.56
N MET A 141 -22.12 14.10 -16.06
CA MET A 141 -21.92 15.53 -16.28
C MET A 141 -21.11 16.25 -15.17
N PRO A 142 -20.24 17.21 -15.53
CA PRO A 142 -19.56 18.10 -14.58
C PRO A 142 -20.55 18.86 -13.69
N THR A 143 -20.13 19.21 -12.47
CA THR A 143 -21.01 19.73 -11.40
C THR A 143 -21.90 20.92 -11.82
N GLY A 144 -21.41 21.84 -12.66
CA GLY A 144 -22.17 23.01 -13.11
C GLY A 144 -23.26 22.76 -14.17
N TRP A 145 -23.35 21.54 -14.72
CA TRP A 145 -24.43 21.15 -15.66
C TRP A 145 -25.55 20.37 -14.95
N ARG A 146 -25.39 20.11 -13.64
CA ARG A 146 -26.38 19.38 -12.82
C ARG A 146 -27.55 20.23 -12.35
N ASP A 147 -27.65 21.49 -12.76
CA ASP A 147 -28.69 22.43 -12.31
C ASP A 147 -29.91 22.48 -13.24
N GLY A 148 -29.83 21.90 -14.45
CA GLY A 148 -30.89 21.94 -15.47
C GLY A 148 -31.98 20.86 -15.37
N TRP A 149 -32.21 20.30 -14.18
CA TRP A 149 -33.18 19.21 -13.96
C TRP A 149 -34.53 19.68 -13.42
N ARG A 150 -34.56 20.80 -12.71
CA ARG A 150 -35.81 21.47 -12.30
C ARG A 150 -36.37 22.26 -13.48
N ASN A 151 -37.68 22.21 -13.66
CA ASN A 151 -38.33 23.06 -14.65
C ASN A 151 -38.26 24.53 -14.22
N LEU A 152 -37.95 25.43 -15.15
CA LEU A 152 -37.84 26.87 -14.86
C LEU A 152 -39.19 27.58 -14.73
N HIS A 153 -40.27 26.97 -15.22
CA HIS A 153 -41.61 27.57 -15.31
C HIS A 153 -42.59 26.98 -14.28
N TYR A 154 -42.11 26.08 -13.41
CA TYR A 154 -42.92 25.43 -12.37
C TYR A 154 -42.04 25.06 -11.17
N ASP A 155 -42.21 25.80 -10.07
CA ASP A 155 -41.42 25.71 -8.84
C ASP A 155 -42.18 25.10 -7.66
N GLU A 156 -43.49 24.86 -7.79
CA GLU A 156 -44.33 24.30 -6.72
C GLU A 156 -43.86 22.92 -6.26
N ARG A 157 -43.62 22.00 -7.21
CA ARG A 157 -43.22 20.61 -6.89
C ARG A 157 -42.58 19.91 -8.08
N THR A 158 -41.40 19.34 -7.85
CA THR A 158 -40.70 18.48 -8.82
C THR A 158 -40.89 17.01 -8.45
N GLU A 159 -41.60 16.28 -9.31
CA GLU A 159 -41.97 14.89 -9.09
C GLU A 159 -42.04 14.10 -10.40
N ALA A 160 -41.60 12.85 -10.33
CA ALA A 160 -41.77 11.84 -11.37
C ALA A 160 -42.41 10.60 -10.75
N SER A 161 -43.49 10.12 -11.35
CA SER A 161 -44.23 8.97 -10.88
C SER A 161 -44.48 7.99 -12.03
N VAL A 162 -44.36 6.69 -11.76
CA VAL A 162 -44.71 5.63 -12.70
C VAL A 162 -45.70 4.66 -12.07
N ASP A 163 -46.65 4.20 -12.88
CA ASP A 163 -47.62 3.19 -12.48
C ASP A 163 -47.21 1.86 -13.09
N ILE A 164 -46.88 0.90 -12.25
CA ILE A 164 -46.45 -0.44 -12.63
C ILE A 164 -47.54 -1.44 -12.29
N HIS A 165 -47.98 -2.19 -13.28
CA HIS A 165 -48.89 -3.30 -13.09
C HIS A 165 -48.10 -4.60 -12.94
N PHE A 166 -48.23 -5.27 -11.80
CA PHE A 166 -47.66 -6.59 -11.57
C PHE A 166 -48.65 -7.68 -11.97
N ALA A 167 -48.14 -8.75 -12.57
CA ALA A 167 -48.95 -9.89 -12.96
C ALA A 167 -49.66 -10.49 -11.74
N GLY A 168 -51.01 -10.50 -11.77
CA GLY A 168 -51.86 -11.00 -10.69
C GLY A 168 -52.56 -9.92 -9.88
N ASP A 169 -52.11 -8.67 -9.95
CA ASP A 169 -52.73 -7.55 -9.23
C ASP A 169 -53.97 -7.02 -9.97
N GLN A 170 -54.93 -6.46 -9.22
CA GLN A 170 -56.15 -5.85 -9.79
C GLN A 170 -55.97 -4.37 -10.16
N ALA A 171 -54.95 -3.71 -9.62
CA ALA A 171 -54.65 -2.30 -9.84
C ALA A 171 -53.12 -2.08 -9.86
N PRO A 172 -52.61 -1.00 -10.46
CA PRO A 172 -51.17 -0.75 -10.53
C PRO A 172 -50.60 -0.26 -9.19
N THR A 173 -49.34 -0.64 -8.92
CA THR A 173 -48.50 -0.06 -7.88
C THR A 173 -47.88 1.24 -8.39
N ARG A 174 -47.99 2.33 -7.62
CA ARG A 174 -47.43 3.63 -7.96
C ARG A 174 -46.06 3.82 -7.32
N ILE A 175 -45.07 4.17 -8.13
CA ILE A 175 -43.71 4.46 -7.68
C ILE A 175 -43.44 5.93 -7.96
N THR A 176 -43.19 6.69 -6.89
CA THR A 176 -43.05 8.15 -6.94
C THR A 176 -41.68 8.56 -6.45
N ARG A 177 -41.05 9.50 -7.17
CA ARG A 177 -39.84 10.19 -6.75
C ARG A 177 -40.05 11.69 -6.67
N ARG A 178 -39.72 12.23 -5.50
CA ARG A 178 -39.84 13.66 -5.17
C ARG A 178 -38.49 14.25 -4.86
N TRP A 179 -38.20 15.41 -5.43
CA TRP A 179 -36.98 16.14 -5.13
C TRP A 179 -37.26 17.37 -4.27
N VAL A 180 -36.76 17.34 -3.03
CA VAL A 180 -37.04 18.37 -2.02
C VAL A 180 -35.88 19.35 -1.79
N GLY A 181 -34.67 19.03 -2.26
CA GLY A 181 -33.48 19.88 -2.12
C GLY A 181 -32.92 20.35 -3.45
N GLU A 182 -31.92 21.23 -3.43
CA GLU A 182 -31.33 21.82 -4.63
C GLU A 182 -30.52 20.83 -5.47
N SER A 183 -30.00 19.77 -4.82
CA SER A 183 -29.31 18.69 -5.53
C SER A 183 -30.30 17.70 -6.14
N VAL A 184 -29.98 17.23 -7.34
CA VAL A 184 -30.69 16.12 -7.99
C VAL A 184 -30.62 14.81 -7.20
N ARG A 185 -29.66 14.70 -6.26
CA ARG A 185 -29.52 13.58 -5.32
C ARG A 185 -30.47 13.67 -4.12
N SER A 186 -31.21 14.77 -3.95
CA SER A 186 -32.20 14.94 -2.87
C SER A 186 -33.49 14.12 -3.08
N ALA A 187 -33.55 13.31 -4.14
CA ALA A 187 -34.69 12.49 -4.49
C ALA A 187 -35.05 11.51 -3.37
N ARG A 188 -36.31 11.53 -2.93
CA ARG A 188 -36.90 10.53 -2.05
C ARG A 188 -37.89 9.70 -2.84
N GLY A 189 -37.79 8.38 -2.70
CA GLY A 189 -38.66 7.41 -3.36
C GLY A 189 -39.71 6.84 -2.42
N GLU A 190 -40.94 6.76 -2.90
CA GLU A 190 -42.12 6.24 -2.22
C GLU A 190 -42.81 5.24 -3.16
N VAL A 191 -43.26 4.10 -2.63
CA VAL A 191 -44.04 3.09 -3.35
C VAL A 191 -45.39 2.98 -2.68
N VAL A 192 -46.47 3.10 -3.44
CA VAL A 192 -47.84 2.95 -2.98
C VAL A 192 -48.46 1.75 -3.68
N ARG A 193 -48.76 0.70 -2.92
CA ARG A 193 -49.37 -0.54 -3.43
C ARG A 193 -50.89 -0.39 -3.62
N PRO A 194 -51.54 -1.33 -4.34
CA PRO A 194 -53.00 -1.30 -4.57
C PRO A 194 -53.86 -1.25 -3.31
N ASP A 195 -53.38 -1.80 -2.19
CA ASP A 195 -54.03 -1.79 -0.86
C ASP A 195 -53.82 -0.47 -0.10
N GLY A 196 -53.07 0.49 -0.67
CA GLY A 196 -52.72 1.75 -0.04
C GLY A 196 -51.51 1.68 0.89
N GLU A 197 -50.84 0.53 1.01
CA GLU A 197 -49.61 0.39 1.77
C GLU A 197 -48.50 1.25 1.14
N VAL A 198 -47.83 2.05 1.97
CA VAL A 198 -46.72 2.90 1.57
C VAL A 198 -45.41 2.30 2.04
N SER A 199 -44.50 2.03 1.11
CA SER A 199 -43.19 1.44 1.38
C SER A 199 -42.05 2.14 0.64
N HIS A 200 -40.83 1.72 0.93
CA HIS A 200 -39.65 2.19 0.20
C HIS A 200 -39.41 1.35 -1.06
N LEU A 201 -38.82 1.96 -2.10
CA LEU A 201 -38.50 1.27 -3.35
C LEU A 201 -37.72 -0.06 -3.18
N ARG A 202 -36.87 -0.15 -2.14
CA ARG A 202 -36.11 -1.37 -1.83
C ARG A 202 -36.99 -2.58 -1.53
N THR A 203 -38.26 -2.40 -1.18
CA THR A 203 -39.20 -3.50 -0.91
C THR A 203 -39.79 -4.12 -2.16
N LEU A 204 -39.58 -3.53 -3.35
CA LEU A 204 -39.99 -4.13 -4.64
C LEU A 204 -39.02 -5.21 -5.11
N ASP A 205 -37.88 -5.34 -4.43
CA ASP A 205 -36.91 -6.42 -4.63
C ASP A 205 -36.29 -6.53 -6.05
N TRP A 206 -36.55 -5.57 -6.91
CA TRP A 206 -35.92 -5.47 -8.23
C TRP A 206 -34.41 -5.14 -8.21
N GLY A 207 -33.76 -5.12 -7.05
CA GLY A 207 -32.43 -4.54 -6.83
C GLY A 207 -31.42 -4.82 -7.95
N GLU A 208 -31.02 -6.08 -8.11
CA GLU A 208 -30.09 -6.50 -9.16
C GLU A 208 -30.76 -6.58 -10.54
N ASP A 209 -32.05 -6.90 -10.60
CA ASP A 209 -32.78 -7.06 -11.86
C ASP A 209 -32.86 -5.75 -12.66
N LEU A 210 -33.05 -4.60 -12.00
CA LEU A 210 -33.02 -3.27 -12.64
C LEU A 210 -31.66 -2.94 -13.27
N VAL A 211 -30.58 -3.50 -12.74
CA VAL A 211 -29.23 -3.35 -13.30
C VAL A 211 -29.02 -4.36 -14.43
N ARG A 212 -29.40 -5.62 -14.19
CA ARG A 212 -29.21 -6.76 -15.11
C ARG A 212 -29.99 -6.60 -16.42
N TYR A 213 -31.27 -6.27 -16.33
CA TYR A 213 -32.17 -6.22 -17.47
C TYR A 213 -32.43 -4.80 -17.97
N ARG A 214 -32.29 -3.80 -17.09
CA ARG A 214 -32.53 -2.37 -17.27
C ARG A 214 -33.52 -2.04 -18.42
N PRO A 215 -34.81 -1.79 -18.12
CA PRO A 215 -35.88 -1.63 -19.12
C PRO A 215 -35.91 -0.23 -19.78
N PHE A 216 -34.75 0.41 -19.91
CA PHE A 216 -34.60 1.74 -20.50
C PHE A 216 -33.45 1.69 -21.50
N LEU A 217 -33.66 2.32 -22.65
CA LEU A 217 -32.65 2.49 -23.68
C LEU A 217 -32.63 3.96 -24.09
N SER A 218 -31.71 4.72 -23.51
CA SER A 218 -31.59 6.16 -23.73
C SER A 218 -30.62 6.50 -24.87
N TYR A 219 -30.76 7.69 -25.46
CA TYR A 219 -29.79 8.22 -26.42
C TYR A 219 -28.33 8.10 -25.92
N ASP A 220 -28.08 8.56 -24.70
CA ASP A 220 -26.74 8.64 -24.12
C ASP A 220 -26.14 7.25 -23.82
N GLU A 221 -26.98 6.23 -23.62
CA GLU A 221 -26.53 4.84 -23.50
C GLU A 221 -26.11 4.26 -24.85
N LEU A 222 -26.93 4.44 -25.90
CA LEU A 222 -26.62 3.95 -27.25
C LEU A 222 -25.29 4.52 -27.77
N GLY A 223 -25.01 5.79 -27.49
CA GLY A 223 -23.72 6.40 -27.78
C GLY A 223 -22.55 5.85 -26.96
N ARG A 224 -22.69 5.75 -25.63
CA ARG A 224 -21.60 5.34 -24.71
C ARG A 224 -21.20 3.87 -24.80
N THR A 225 -22.17 3.01 -25.09
CA THR A 225 -22.02 1.55 -25.07
C THR A 225 -20.91 1.07 -26.02
N VAL A 226 -20.62 1.83 -27.09
CA VAL A 226 -19.66 1.40 -28.11
C VAL A 226 -18.55 2.45 -28.40
N THR A 227 -18.73 3.76 -28.10
CA THR A 227 -17.78 4.82 -28.61
C THR A 227 -16.65 5.17 -27.65
N GLY A 228 -16.71 4.79 -26.37
CA GLY A 228 -15.72 5.31 -25.41
C GLY A 228 -15.44 4.50 -24.15
N ARG A 229 -16.27 3.53 -23.77
CA ARG A 229 -16.04 2.70 -22.57
C ARG A 229 -16.47 1.26 -22.81
N SER A 230 -15.64 0.53 -23.54
CA SER A 230 -15.79 -0.91 -23.79
C SER A 230 -16.03 -1.76 -22.51
N ALA A 231 -15.61 -1.25 -21.35
CA ALA A 231 -15.86 -1.84 -20.04
C ALA A 231 -17.33 -1.77 -19.58
N GLU A 232 -18.08 -0.71 -19.89
CA GLU A 232 -19.48 -0.55 -19.44
C GLU A 232 -20.41 -1.55 -20.16
N LEU A 233 -20.22 -1.74 -21.46
CA LEU A 233 -20.93 -2.78 -22.22
C LEU A 233 -20.54 -4.18 -21.74
N TYR A 234 -19.25 -4.41 -21.46
CA TYR A 234 -18.78 -5.67 -20.88
C TYR A 234 -19.49 -5.96 -19.55
N ASP A 235 -19.56 -4.99 -18.65
CA ASP A 235 -20.20 -5.15 -17.34
C ASP A 235 -21.71 -5.41 -17.48
N THR A 236 -22.36 -4.72 -18.42
CA THR A 236 -23.78 -4.90 -18.73
C THR A 236 -24.08 -6.31 -19.24
N LEU A 237 -23.28 -6.80 -20.20
CA LEU A 237 -23.43 -8.17 -20.72
C LEU A 237 -23.08 -9.19 -19.64
N THR A 238 -22.04 -8.96 -18.84
CA THR A 238 -21.68 -9.84 -17.71
C THR A 238 -22.83 -9.97 -16.71
N ALA A 239 -23.48 -8.85 -16.37
CA ALA A 239 -24.66 -8.84 -15.51
C ALA A 239 -25.83 -9.58 -16.16
N LEU A 240 -26.13 -9.32 -17.44
CA LEU A 240 -27.19 -9.99 -18.19
C LEU A 240 -27.02 -11.52 -18.16
N LEU A 241 -25.81 -12.00 -18.40
CA LEU A 241 -25.47 -13.41 -18.41
C LEU A 241 -25.42 -14.04 -17.00
N GLY A 242 -25.59 -13.26 -15.93
CA GLY A 242 -25.52 -13.72 -14.54
C GLY A 242 -24.11 -14.13 -14.14
N LEU A 243 -23.08 -13.47 -14.69
CA LEU A 243 -21.67 -13.79 -14.49
C LEU A 243 -20.95 -12.80 -13.58
N THR A 244 -21.69 -11.95 -12.87
CA THR A 244 -21.15 -10.91 -11.98
C THR A 244 -20.30 -11.50 -10.86
N ASP A 245 -20.76 -12.60 -10.24
CA ASP A 245 -20.07 -13.24 -9.13
C ASP A 245 -18.74 -13.87 -9.54
N LEU A 246 -18.72 -14.51 -10.71
CA LEU A 246 -17.49 -15.01 -11.34
C LEU A 246 -16.49 -13.86 -11.57
N ALA A 247 -16.96 -12.75 -12.14
CA ALA A 247 -16.11 -11.60 -12.41
C ALA A 247 -15.55 -10.98 -11.12
N GLU A 248 -16.32 -10.98 -10.01
CA GLU A 248 -15.81 -10.52 -8.71
C GLU A 248 -14.84 -11.53 -8.08
N ALA A 249 -15.09 -12.84 -8.19
CA ALA A 249 -14.18 -13.88 -7.71
C ALA A 249 -12.81 -13.80 -8.43
N GLU A 250 -12.80 -13.62 -9.76
CA GLU A 250 -11.57 -13.37 -10.52
C GLU A 250 -10.84 -12.11 -10.04
N ARG A 251 -11.58 -11.02 -9.77
CA ARG A 251 -11.00 -9.77 -9.24
C ARG A 251 -10.41 -9.97 -7.85
N ARG A 252 -11.07 -10.73 -6.97
CA ARG A 252 -10.56 -11.05 -5.62
C ARG A 252 -9.22 -11.78 -5.69
N LEU A 253 -9.15 -12.85 -6.47
CA LEU A 253 -7.90 -13.61 -6.64
C LEU A 253 -6.81 -12.76 -7.27
N ALA A 254 -7.12 -12.00 -8.32
CA ALA A 254 -6.14 -11.10 -8.94
C ALA A 254 -5.57 -10.07 -7.93
N ARG A 255 -6.42 -9.47 -7.09
CA ARG A 255 -5.97 -8.55 -6.02
C ARG A 255 -5.04 -9.25 -5.02
N VAL A 256 -5.34 -10.49 -4.64
CA VAL A 256 -4.50 -11.28 -3.73
C VAL A 256 -3.15 -11.61 -4.36
N CYS A 257 -3.14 -12.12 -5.60
CA CYS A 257 -1.91 -12.43 -6.32
C CYS A 257 -1.03 -11.19 -6.47
N ASP A 258 -1.61 -10.05 -6.87
CA ASP A 258 -0.88 -8.78 -6.95
C ASP A 258 -0.28 -8.34 -5.59
N GLY A 259 -1.04 -8.51 -4.51
CA GLY A 259 -0.59 -8.18 -3.16
C GLY A 259 0.52 -9.12 -2.64
N LEU A 260 0.45 -10.40 -2.97
CA LEU A 260 1.46 -11.40 -2.63
C LEU A 260 2.74 -11.21 -3.47
N ALA A 261 2.61 -10.95 -4.77
CA ALA A 261 3.74 -10.67 -5.66
C ALA A 261 4.51 -9.41 -5.22
N LYS A 262 3.80 -8.33 -4.83
CA LYS A 262 4.43 -7.13 -4.26
C LYS A 262 5.22 -7.42 -2.99
N ARG A 263 4.67 -8.24 -2.08
CA ARG A 263 5.35 -8.66 -0.84
C ARG A 263 6.58 -9.52 -1.13
N ARG A 264 6.46 -10.50 -2.02
CA ARG A 264 7.58 -11.33 -2.50
C ARG A 264 8.73 -10.50 -3.06
N ASP A 265 8.43 -9.48 -3.87
CA ASP A 265 9.44 -8.70 -4.59
C ASP A 265 10.06 -7.56 -3.75
N ARG A 266 9.42 -7.16 -2.66
CA ARG A 266 9.83 -6.00 -1.85
C ARG A 266 11.28 -6.08 -1.33
N PRO A 267 11.74 -7.19 -0.70
CA PRO A 267 13.09 -7.25 -0.14
C PRO A 267 14.18 -7.11 -1.20
N SER A 268 13.94 -7.57 -2.43
CA SER A 268 14.88 -7.45 -3.53
C SER A 268 15.14 -5.98 -3.93
N ARG A 269 14.14 -5.11 -3.79
CA ARG A 269 14.25 -3.68 -4.08
C ARG A 269 15.02 -2.94 -3.00
N GLU A 270 14.79 -3.31 -1.74
CA GLU A 270 15.39 -2.66 -0.58
C GLU A 270 16.83 -3.14 -0.30
N LEU A 271 17.16 -4.37 -0.69
CA LEU A 271 18.48 -4.97 -0.51
C LEU A 271 19.61 -4.09 -1.07
N ARG A 272 19.40 -3.44 -2.22
CA ARG A 272 20.42 -2.58 -2.83
C ARG A 272 20.79 -1.41 -1.92
N LEU A 273 19.79 -0.73 -1.36
CA LEU A 273 19.98 0.43 -0.47
C LEU A 273 20.59 0.02 0.87
N LEU A 274 20.23 -1.17 1.37
CA LEU A 274 20.83 -1.75 2.58
C LEU A 274 22.31 -2.08 2.35
N LEU A 275 22.66 -2.73 1.23
CA LEU A 275 24.05 -3.05 0.89
C LEU A 275 24.90 -1.79 0.69
N GLU A 276 24.37 -0.74 0.07
CA GLU A 276 25.05 0.55 -0.07
C GLU A 276 25.37 1.15 1.32
N ALA A 277 24.41 1.14 2.25
CA ALA A 277 24.61 1.66 3.60
C ALA A 277 25.59 0.81 4.43
N LEU A 278 25.48 -0.52 4.37
CA LEU A 278 26.38 -1.42 5.10
C LEU A 278 27.83 -1.32 4.59
N ARG A 279 28.04 -1.15 3.29
CA ARG A 279 29.38 -0.98 2.70
C ARG A 279 30.04 0.36 3.03
N ALA A 280 29.25 1.37 3.39
CA ALA A 280 29.75 2.68 3.80
C ALA A 280 30.16 2.71 5.28
N SER A 281 29.88 1.66 6.05
CA SER A 281 30.26 1.55 7.47
C SER A 281 31.59 0.83 7.64
N ASP A 282 32.43 1.35 8.54
CA ASP A 282 33.68 0.70 8.95
C ASP A 282 33.47 -0.38 10.03
N ASP A 283 32.21 -0.66 10.43
CA ASP A 283 31.92 -1.66 11.47
C ASP A 283 32.16 -3.10 10.96
N PRO A 284 32.90 -3.94 11.70
CA PRO A 284 33.17 -5.32 11.29
C PRO A 284 31.91 -6.17 11.12
N ARG A 285 30.83 -5.86 11.86
CA ARG A 285 29.52 -6.51 11.72
C ARG A 285 28.87 -6.16 10.37
N ALA A 286 29.02 -4.92 9.91
CA ALA A 286 28.52 -4.50 8.60
C ALA A 286 29.21 -5.25 7.46
N ALA A 287 30.54 -5.40 7.52
CA ALA A 287 31.30 -6.19 6.55
C ALA A 287 30.86 -7.67 6.53
N ARG A 288 30.64 -8.27 7.71
CA ARG A 288 30.14 -9.65 7.83
C ARG A 288 28.71 -9.79 7.30
N ALA A 289 27.83 -8.84 7.58
CA ALA A 289 26.47 -8.80 7.04
C ALA A 289 26.48 -8.72 5.51
N VAL A 290 27.32 -7.87 4.91
CA VAL A 290 27.47 -7.79 3.44
C VAL A 290 27.93 -9.13 2.85
N SER A 291 28.89 -9.79 3.47
CA SER A 291 29.36 -11.12 3.01
C SER A 291 28.26 -12.16 3.01
N LEU A 292 27.38 -12.16 4.02
CA LEU A 292 26.26 -13.09 4.13
C LEU A 292 25.13 -12.73 3.16
N LEU A 293 24.79 -11.45 3.04
CA LEU A 293 23.74 -10.95 2.13
C LEU A 293 24.06 -11.15 0.64
N THR A 294 25.34 -11.28 0.30
CA THR A 294 25.81 -11.52 -1.08
C THR A 294 26.18 -12.99 -1.34
N ALA A 295 26.06 -13.86 -0.34
CA ALA A 295 26.29 -15.29 -0.49
C ALA A 295 25.19 -15.94 -1.36
N GLN A 296 25.51 -17.11 -1.95
CA GLN A 296 24.51 -17.87 -2.72
C GLN A 296 23.33 -18.34 -1.86
N HIS A 297 23.55 -18.56 -0.56
CA HIS A 297 22.55 -19.03 0.40
C HIS A 297 22.58 -18.10 1.60
N LEU A 298 21.42 -17.51 1.92
CA LEU A 298 21.28 -16.57 3.02
C LEU A 298 21.11 -17.33 4.34
N ASP A 299 22.03 -17.11 5.28
CA ASP A 299 21.87 -17.58 6.66
C ASP A 299 21.13 -16.52 7.47
N PHE A 300 19.80 -16.65 7.52
CA PHE A 300 18.93 -15.76 8.30
C PHE A 300 19.24 -15.81 9.81
N GLY A 301 19.68 -16.95 10.33
CA GLY A 301 19.97 -17.10 11.76
C GLY A 301 21.19 -16.28 12.15
N GLU A 302 22.26 -16.38 11.35
CA GLU A 302 23.48 -15.62 11.57
C GLU A 302 23.28 -14.11 11.31
N LEU A 303 22.53 -13.73 10.27
CA LEU A 303 22.20 -12.32 10.02
C LEU A 303 21.40 -11.69 11.17
N ARG A 304 20.45 -12.43 11.75
CA ARG A 304 19.72 -11.98 12.96
C ARG A 304 20.63 -11.84 14.16
N ARG A 305 21.57 -12.75 14.34
CA ARG A 305 22.55 -12.68 15.44
C ARG A 305 23.45 -11.45 15.30
N ILE A 306 23.85 -11.11 14.08
CA ILE A 306 24.62 -9.90 13.79
C ILE A 306 23.78 -8.65 14.07
N ALA A 307 22.53 -8.61 13.61
CA ALA A 307 21.64 -7.47 13.84
C ALA A 307 21.30 -7.27 15.33
N ALA A 308 21.19 -8.36 16.10
CA ALA A 308 20.93 -8.30 17.54
C ALA A 308 22.18 -7.97 18.39
N ASP A 309 23.37 -7.87 17.78
CA ASP A 309 24.60 -7.55 18.48
C ASP A 309 24.64 -6.06 18.84
N ASP A 310 24.29 -5.76 20.09
CA ASP A 310 24.35 -4.43 20.73
C ASP A 310 25.71 -4.16 21.41
N GLY A 311 26.68 -5.05 21.21
CA GLY A 311 28.01 -4.95 21.77
C GLY A 311 28.85 -3.83 21.17
N PRO A 312 30.00 -3.51 21.79
CA PRO A 312 30.94 -2.57 21.24
C PRO A 312 31.61 -3.11 19.97
N ALA A 313 31.85 -2.24 18.99
CA ALA A 313 32.51 -2.60 17.73
C ALA A 313 33.91 -3.23 17.96
N ASP A 314 34.64 -2.76 18.97
CA ASP A 314 35.88 -3.34 19.46
C ASP A 314 35.83 -3.53 21.00
N PRO A 315 35.65 -4.77 21.50
CA PRO A 315 35.63 -5.07 22.93
C PRO A 315 36.94 -4.73 23.67
N ALA A 316 38.09 -4.84 22.99
CA ALA A 316 39.39 -4.54 23.58
C ALA A 316 39.55 -3.02 23.76
N GLN A 317 39.24 -2.24 22.71
CA GLN A 317 39.23 -0.78 22.80
C GLN A 317 38.22 -0.28 23.83
N HIS A 318 37.02 -0.87 23.87
CA HIS A 318 36.00 -0.52 24.85
C HIS A 318 36.46 -0.78 26.30
N THR A 319 37.27 -1.81 26.54
CA THR A 319 37.90 -2.05 27.85
C THR A 319 38.88 -0.94 28.23
N VAL A 320 39.69 -0.46 27.27
CA VAL A 320 40.60 0.68 27.47
C VAL A 320 39.82 1.94 27.79
N LEU A 321 38.73 2.24 27.07
CA LEU A 321 37.88 3.41 27.33
C LEU A 321 37.28 3.40 28.76
N ARG A 322 36.80 2.24 29.23
CA ARG A 322 36.31 2.09 30.61
C ARG A 322 37.41 2.37 31.65
N ARG A 323 38.64 1.94 31.39
CA ARG A 323 39.81 2.21 32.25
C ARG A 323 40.20 3.67 32.22
N LEU A 324 40.24 4.29 31.04
CA LEU A 324 40.50 5.73 30.86
C LEU A 324 39.50 6.59 31.64
N ARG A 325 38.19 6.31 31.56
CA ARG A 325 37.15 7.05 32.28
C ARG A 325 37.39 7.10 33.81
N ARG A 326 37.99 6.04 34.36
CA ARG A 326 38.28 5.86 35.80
C ARG A 326 39.71 6.23 36.18
N LEU A 327 40.55 6.64 35.22
CA LEU A 327 41.96 6.93 35.45
C LEU A 327 42.12 8.11 36.42
N SER A 328 42.94 7.93 37.44
CA SER A 328 43.35 8.96 38.39
C SER A 328 44.79 9.37 38.13
N VAL A 329 45.04 10.67 38.18
CA VAL A 329 46.38 11.28 38.15
C VAL A 329 46.59 12.11 39.41
N PRO A 330 47.84 12.39 39.82
CA PRO A 330 48.11 13.21 40.98
C PRO A 330 47.35 14.54 40.97
N GLU A 331 46.77 14.90 42.12
CA GLU A 331 46.01 16.14 42.24
C GLU A 331 46.94 17.37 42.21
N ARG A 332 46.39 18.51 41.77
CA ARG A 332 47.16 19.77 41.69
C ARG A 332 47.76 20.16 43.03
N VAL A 333 47.04 19.93 44.14
CA VAL A 333 47.49 20.26 45.49
C VAL A 333 48.71 19.41 45.86
N VAL A 334 48.61 18.09 45.66
CA VAL A 334 49.71 17.16 45.94
C VAL A 334 50.95 17.47 45.11
N ILE A 335 50.79 17.79 43.81
CA ILE A 335 51.90 18.22 42.95
C ILE A 335 52.55 19.49 43.52
N ALA A 336 51.74 20.50 43.88
CA ALA A 336 52.25 21.76 44.42
C ALA A 336 52.99 21.57 45.75
N ASP A 337 52.48 20.71 46.63
CA ASP A 337 53.10 20.40 47.92
C ASP A 337 54.48 19.76 47.75
N VAL A 338 54.59 18.76 46.86
CA VAL A 338 55.87 18.11 46.55
C VAL A 338 56.85 19.08 45.89
N VAL A 339 56.39 19.92 44.95
CA VAL A 339 57.24 20.94 44.30
C VAL A 339 57.76 21.95 45.31
N ASN A 340 56.91 22.41 46.24
CA ASN A 340 57.30 23.33 47.30
C ASN A 340 58.31 22.69 48.25
N GLU A 341 58.13 21.41 48.60
CA GLU A 341 59.06 20.67 49.46
C GLU A 341 60.42 20.45 48.79
N LEU A 342 60.46 20.07 47.51
CA LEU A 342 61.69 19.94 46.72
C LEU A 342 62.45 21.28 46.63
N ARG A 343 61.73 22.38 46.35
CA ARG A 343 62.33 23.73 46.28
C ARG A 343 62.87 24.18 47.65
N GLY A 344 62.11 23.91 48.73
CA GLY A 344 62.52 24.19 50.10
C GLY A 344 63.78 23.42 50.49
N ALA A 345 63.81 22.11 50.22
CA ALA A 345 64.97 21.26 50.49
C ALA A 345 66.19 21.67 49.65
N SER A 346 66.00 22.05 48.37
CA SER A 346 67.06 22.56 47.50
C SER A 346 67.69 23.85 48.05
N MET A 347 66.86 24.79 48.52
CA MET A 347 67.33 26.03 49.14
C MET A 347 68.13 25.76 50.42
N GLU A 348 67.65 24.87 51.30
CA GLU A 348 68.34 24.52 52.54
C GLU A 348 69.68 23.82 52.28
N LEU A 349 69.76 22.93 51.27
CA LEU A 349 71.02 22.34 50.83
C LEU A 349 71.99 23.41 50.32
N ALA A 350 71.53 24.34 49.49
CA ALA A 350 72.36 25.42 48.97
C ALA A 350 72.88 26.35 50.08
N MET A 351 72.07 26.59 51.13
CA MET A 351 72.49 27.36 52.31
C MET A 351 73.48 26.60 53.21
N ALA A 352 73.35 25.28 53.29
CA ALA A 352 74.27 24.43 54.07
C ALA A 352 75.63 24.26 53.36
N ALA A 353 75.63 24.19 52.03
CA ALA A 353 76.81 23.93 51.22
C ALA A 353 77.99 24.88 51.53
N GLY A 354 79.17 24.31 51.77
CA GLY A 354 80.40 25.07 52.04
C GLY A 354 80.47 25.70 53.43
N THR A 355 79.47 25.48 54.30
CA THR A 355 79.53 25.91 55.70
C THR A 355 80.41 24.97 56.54
N LYS A 356 80.80 25.42 57.74
CA LYS A 356 81.50 24.56 58.71
C LYS A 356 80.67 23.33 59.10
N GLY A 357 79.34 23.46 59.12
CA GLY A 357 78.43 22.36 59.42
C GLY A 357 78.37 21.32 58.32
N ASP A 358 78.42 21.74 57.06
CA ASP A 358 78.49 20.84 55.90
C ASP A 358 79.80 20.04 55.87
N HIS A 359 80.94 20.70 56.09
CA HIS A 359 82.21 19.98 56.26
C HIS A 359 82.16 18.99 57.44
N ALA A 360 81.57 19.39 58.58
CA ALA A 360 81.41 18.51 59.73
C ALA A 360 80.50 17.30 59.40
N HIS A 361 79.40 17.51 58.67
CA HIS A 361 78.50 16.45 58.21
C HIS A 361 79.22 15.46 57.28
N GLY A 362 79.98 15.94 56.30
CA GLY A 362 80.76 15.09 55.40
C GLY A 362 81.76 14.21 56.17
N VAL A 363 82.49 14.77 57.14
CA VAL A 363 83.41 14.01 57.99
C VAL A 363 82.66 13.01 58.88
N VAL A 364 81.53 13.40 59.48
CA VAL A 364 80.71 12.50 60.31
C VAL A 364 80.20 11.31 59.49
N SER A 365 79.62 11.56 58.31
CA SER A 365 79.11 10.52 57.41
C SER A 365 80.20 9.53 56.99
N LEU A 366 81.38 10.03 56.59
CA LEU A 366 82.54 9.18 56.25
C LEU A 366 83.01 8.31 57.42
N LEU A 367 83.11 8.90 58.62
CA LEU A 367 83.53 8.16 59.81
C LEU A 367 82.49 7.12 60.24
N GLU A 368 81.19 7.43 60.12
CA GLU A 368 80.11 6.50 60.44
C GLU A 368 80.07 5.33 59.46
N GLN A 369 80.20 5.57 58.16
CA GLN A 369 80.32 4.50 57.16
C GLN A 369 81.55 3.62 57.41
N ALA A 370 82.71 4.23 57.71
CA ALA A 370 83.92 3.47 58.04
C ALA A 370 83.76 2.65 59.33
N LEU A 371 83.09 3.22 60.34
CA LEU A 371 82.79 2.52 61.60
C LEU A 371 81.82 1.35 61.38
N GLU A 372 80.80 1.54 60.54
CA GLU A 372 79.84 0.50 60.18
C GLU A 372 80.50 -0.64 59.40
N HIS A 373 81.37 -0.30 58.44
CA HIS A 373 82.14 -1.28 57.69
C HIS A 373 83.04 -2.11 58.62
N HIS A 374 83.79 -1.47 59.53
CA HIS A 374 84.59 -2.18 60.52
C HIS A 374 83.73 -3.04 61.47
N GLN A 375 82.53 -2.59 61.83
CA GLN A 375 81.60 -3.37 62.65
C GLN A 375 81.13 -4.65 61.93
N ARG A 376 80.91 -4.59 60.61
CA ARG A 376 80.57 -5.76 59.79
C ARG A 376 81.78 -6.68 59.56
N HIS A 377 82.99 -6.13 59.52
CA HIS A 377 84.23 -6.85 59.21
C HIS A 377 85.33 -6.59 60.26
N PRO A 378 85.16 -7.08 61.50
CA PRO A 378 86.06 -6.72 62.61
C PRO A 378 87.48 -7.27 62.48
N SER A 379 87.70 -8.31 61.66
CA SER A 379 89.02 -8.88 61.37
C SER A 379 89.83 -8.07 60.35
N GLU A 380 89.17 -7.21 59.57
CA GLU A 380 89.82 -6.37 58.56
C GLU A 380 90.24 -5.05 59.20
N THR A 381 91.55 -4.93 59.43
CA THR A 381 92.13 -3.74 60.10
C THR A 381 92.93 -2.85 59.15
N THR A 382 93.05 -3.23 57.88
CA THR A 382 93.73 -2.45 56.84
C THR A 382 92.82 -1.33 56.35
N CYS A 383 93.32 -0.10 56.25
CA CYS A 383 92.54 1.00 55.67
C CYS A 383 92.39 0.81 54.15
N PRO A 384 91.17 0.79 53.60
CA PRO A 384 90.96 0.57 52.17
C PRO A 384 91.40 1.75 51.29
N THR A 385 91.54 2.96 51.83
CA THR A 385 91.91 4.16 51.04
C THR A 385 93.42 4.33 50.89
N CYS A 386 94.19 4.08 51.96
CA CYS A 386 95.65 4.26 51.95
C CYS A 386 96.42 2.94 52.09
N SER A 387 95.73 1.80 52.14
CA SER A 387 96.30 0.45 52.29
C SER A 387 97.16 0.23 53.55
N ALA A 388 97.06 1.12 54.54
CA ALA A 388 97.83 1.00 55.78
C ALA A 388 97.27 -0.14 56.66
N SER A 389 98.12 -1.14 56.94
CA SER A 389 97.77 -2.29 57.79
C SER A 389 97.60 -1.86 59.26
N GLY A 390 96.57 -2.37 59.94
CA GLY A 390 96.25 -2.04 61.34
C GLY A 390 95.65 -0.64 61.57
N ALA A 391 95.42 0.14 60.52
CA ALA A 391 94.93 1.52 60.60
C ALA A 391 93.48 1.64 61.13
N LEU A 392 92.64 0.62 60.92
CA LEU A 392 91.25 0.55 61.40
C LEU A 392 91.11 -0.33 62.65
N GLY A 393 92.10 -0.32 63.55
CA GLY A 393 92.06 -1.10 64.81
C GLY A 393 91.16 -0.50 65.91
N PRO A 394 91.08 -1.15 67.09
CA PRO A 394 90.25 -0.71 68.22
C PRO A 394 90.55 0.73 68.70
N ASP A 395 91.80 1.18 68.60
CA ASP A 395 92.20 2.55 68.90
C ASP A 395 91.62 3.57 67.93
N TRP A 396 91.60 3.24 66.64
CA TRP A 396 90.97 4.07 65.63
C TRP A 396 89.47 4.17 65.86
N VAL A 397 88.79 3.05 66.17
CA VAL A 397 87.35 3.05 66.50
C VAL A 397 87.04 3.99 67.67
N ARG A 398 87.86 3.99 68.72
CA ARG A 398 87.69 4.92 69.86
C ARG A 398 87.82 6.38 69.44
N ARG A 399 88.86 6.71 68.65
CA ARG A 399 89.08 8.09 68.16
C ARG A 399 87.99 8.54 67.20
N ALA A 400 87.60 7.70 66.25
CA ALA A 400 86.52 7.98 65.30
C ALA A 400 85.18 8.21 66.02
N LYS A 401 84.82 7.38 67.01
CA LYS A 401 83.62 7.58 67.83
C LYS A 401 83.67 8.89 68.64
N ALA A 402 84.83 9.27 69.17
CA ALA A 402 84.98 10.54 69.89
C ALA A 402 84.87 11.75 68.94
N GLN A 403 85.45 11.65 67.74
CA GLN A 403 85.39 12.69 66.71
C GLN A 403 83.97 12.88 66.16
N VAL A 404 83.23 11.79 65.91
CA VAL A 404 81.81 11.85 65.55
C VAL A 404 81.01 12.56 66.63
N ARG A 405 81.20 12.21 67.93
CA ARG A 405 80.51 12.88 69.04
C ARG A 405 80.80 14.38 69.12
N ALA A 406 82.04 14.79 68.82
CA ALA A 406 82.45 16.19 68.86
C ALA A 406 81.90 17.01 67.68
N LEU A 407 81.84 16.42 66.49
CA LEU A 407 81.40 17.09 65.26
C LEU A 407 79.88 17.08 65.07
N ARG A 408 79.15 16.13 65.67
CA ARG A 408 77.70 15.99 65.50
C ARG A 408 76.89 17.26 65.79
N PRO A 409 77.15 18.04 66.87
CA PRO A 409 76.43 19.30 67.10
C PRO A 409 76.67 20.34 66.01
N GLN A 410 77.86 20.34 65.37
CA GLN A 410 78.18 21.25 64.26
C GLN A 410 77.55 20.77 62.94
N ALA A 411 77.43 19.45 62.76
CA ALA A 411 76.84 18.83 61.57
C ALA A 411 75.30 18.87 61.54
N ALA A 412 74.64 19.05 62.69
CA ALA A 412 73.19 18.86 62.83
C ALA A 412 72.32 19.62 61.81
N THR A 413 72.65 20.89 61.52
CA THR A 413 71.90 21.70 60.54
C THR A 413 72.08 21.17 59.11
N ALA A 414 73.30 20.78 58.72
CA ALA A 414 73.55 20.22 57.40
C ALA A 414 72.94 18.81 57.27
N GLU A 415 73.06 17.97 58.30
CA GLU A 415 72.44 16.65 58.36
C GLU A 415 70.92 16.72 58.19
N ALA A 416 70.25 17.67 58.84
CA ALA A 416 68.83 17.91 58.66
C ALA A 416 68.47 18.33 57.22
N ALA A 417 69.27 19.20 56.59
CA ALA A 417 69.08 19.62 55.20
C ALA A 417 69.24 18.46 54.20
N TYR A 418 70.28 17.62 54.38
CA TYR A 418 70.47 16.40 53.58
C TYR A 418 69.35 15.38 53.80
N GLY A 419 68.92 15.17 55.05
CA GLY A 419 67.80 14.27 55.35
C GLY A 419 66.48 14.74 54.74
N ARG A 420 66.20 16.06 54.78
CA ARG A 420 65.03 16.65 54.14
C ARG A 420 65.07 16.50 52.62
N ALA A 421 66.24 16.71 52.00
CA ALA A 421 66.43 16.52 50.57
C ALA A 421 66.17 15.08 50.11
N GLU A 422 66.67 14.08 50.83
CA GLU A 422 66.39 12.67 50.53
C GLU A 422 64.89 12.36 50.71
N ALA A 423 64.27 12.83 51.79
CA ALA A 423 62.84 12.66 52.00
C ALA A 423 61.99 13.30 50.89
N ALA A 424 62.37 14.50 50.43
CA ALA A 424 61.71 15.19 49.33
C ALA A 424 61.86 14.43 47.99
N ARG A 425 63.04 13.84 47.72
CA ARG A 425 63.26 12.97 46.55
C ARG A 425 62.38 11.75 46.59
N ASP A 426 62.25 11.10 47.74
CA ASP A 426 61.45 9.89 47.85
C ASP A 426 59.95 10.18 47.70
N GLN A 427 59.47 11.31 48.23
CA GLN A 427 58.10 11.79 47.98
C GLN A 427 57.86 12.07 46.50
N ALA A 428 58.83 12.70 45.83
CA ALA A 428 58.76 12.98 44.39
C ALA A 428 58.73 11.69 43.55
N ARG A 429 59.61 10.73 43.84
CA ARG A 429 59.65 9.41 43.17
C ARG A 429 58.36 8.63 43.36
N PHE A 430 57.74 8.70 44.54
CA PHE A 430 56.44 8.08 44.77
C PHE A 430 55.34 8.68 43.88
N LEU A 431 55.41 9.99 43.60
CA LEU A 431 54.48 10.68 42.70
C LEU A 431 54.69 10.31 41.22
N LEU A 432 55.93 10.02 40.82
CA LEU A 432 56.34 9.65 39.47
C LEU A 432 56.03 8.17 39.14
N SER A 433 54.75 7.81 39.30
CA SER A 433 54.26 6.45 39.05
C SER A 433 54.47 6.01 37.59
N PRO A 434 54.83 4.73 37.36
CA PRO A 434 55.07 4.19 36.02
C PRO A 434 53.81 4.19 35.17
N MET A 435 53.98 4.26 33.85
CA MET A 435 52.84 4.24 32.93
C MET A 435 52.07 2.90 33.00
N PRO A 436 50.73 2.91 33.10
CA PRO A 436 49.95 1.67 33.06
C PRO A 436 50.13 0.91 31.73
N THR A 437 50.37 -0.41 31.80
CA THR A 437 50.64 -1.25 30.62
C THR A 437 49.49 -1.36 29.61
N TRP A 438 48.27 -1.01 30.01
CA TRP A 438 47.10 -1.00 29.14
C TRP A 438 46.91 0.32 28.38
N LEU A 439 47.68 1.36 28.72
CA LEU A 439 47.60 2.65 28.08
C LEU A 439 48.39 2.62 26.76
N PRO A 440 47.79 2.98 25.61
CA PRO A 440 48.52 2.99 24.34
C PRO A 440 49.67 4.00 24.36
N HIS A 441 50.90 3.52 24.08
CA HIS A 441 52.11 4.34 24.06
C HIS A 441 52.03 5.51 23.07
N ASP A 442 51.39 5.29 21.92
CA ASP A 442 51.29 6.29 20.85
C ASP A 442 50.22 7.36 21.12
N SER A 443 49.38 7.18 22.15
CA SER A 443 48.37 8.18 22.53
C SER A 443 49.02 9.42 23.14
N GLU A 444 48.39 10.58 23.01
CA GLU A 444 48.86 11.83 23.64
C GLU A 444 49.11 11.65 25.14
N LEU A 445 48.16 11.00 25.85
CA LEU A 445 48.30 10.70 27.26
C LEU A 445 49.46 9.72 27.55
N GLY A 446 49.65 8.69 26.71
CA GLY A 446 50.76 7.75 26.85
C GLY A 446 52.13 8.42 26.72
N GLN A 447 52.29 9.29 25.73
CA GLN A 447 53.52 10.05 25.52
C GLN A 447 53.82 10.99 26.69
N VAL A 448 52.81 11.72 27.19
CA VAL A 448 52.97 12.63 28.34
C VAL A 448 53.25 11.85 29.63
N TRP A 449 52.67 10.65 29.81
CA TRP A 449 52.95 9.82 30.97
C TRP A 449 54.37 9.24 30.94
N ALA A 450 54.86 8.83 29.77
CA ALA A 450 56.26 8.41 29.63
C ALA A 450 57.23 9.55 29.98
N LEU A 451 56.89 10.80 29.58
CA LEU A 451 57.64 11.98 30.00
C LEU A 451 57.53 12.22 31.52
N TRP A 452 56.37 12.01 32.12
CA TRP A 452 56.22 12.10 33.57
C TRP A 452 57.16 11.14 34.29
N GLU A 453 57.15 9.86 33.88
CA GLU A 453 57.97 8.79 34.43
C GLU A 453 59.48 9.03 34.32
N SER A 454 59.94 9.72 33.27
CA SER A 454 61.38 10.02 33.07
C SER A 454 61.99 10.91 34.17
N GLY A 455 61.14 11.62 34.94
CA GLY A 455 61.54 12.39 36.11
C GLY A 455 62.29 11.56 37.16
N ASN A 456 62.09 10.22 37.19
CA ASN A 456 62.79 9.33 38.11
C ASN A 456 64.31 9.30 37.91
N THR A 457 64.80 9.73 36.74
CA THR A 457 66.23 9.83 36.45
C THR A 457 66.86 11.16 36.86
N ILE A 458 66.06 12.16 37.24
CA ILE A 458 66.55 13.49 37.62
C ILE A 458 67.05 13.45 39.07
N THR A 459 68.30 13.88 39.29
CA THR A 459 68.93 13.88 40.62
C THR A 459 68.94 15.24 41.29
N ASP A 460 68.97 16.32 40.50
CA ASP A 460 68.88 17.69 40.98
C ASP A 460 67.45 18.01 41.45
N LEU A 461 67.33 18.62 42.63
CA LEU A 461 66.04 18.89 43.26
C LEU A 461 65.27 20.01 42.55
N GLY A 462 65.98 21.01 42.00
CA GLY A 462 65.39 22.13 41.28
C GLY A 462 64.83 21.68 39.93
N GLU A 463 65.63 20.93 39.17
CA GLU A 463 65.21 20.33 37.91
C GLU A 463 64.05 19.35 38.11
N LEU A 464 64.07 18.54 39.17
CA LEU A 464 62.99 17.61 39.50
C LEU A 464 61.70 18.35 39.86
N ALA A 465 61.79 19.47 40.59
CA ALA A 465 60.64 20.30 40.92
C ALA A 465 60.04 20.97 39.66
N GLU A 466 60.87 21.48 38.74
CA GLU A 466 60.42 22.06 37.49
C GLU A 466 59.76 21.03 36.57
N HIS A 467 60.34 19.83 36.48
CA HIS A 467 59.77 18.70 35.75
C HIS A 467 58.40 18.31 36.29
N ILE A 468 58.29 18.13 37.61
CA ILE A 468 57.03 17.76 38.27
C ILE A 468 55.96 18.84 38.09
N GLU A 469 56.32 20.12 38.16
CA GLU A 469 55.36 21.22 37.94
C GLU A 469 54.88 21.27 36.48
N THR A 470 55.81 21.21 35.53
CA THR A 470 55.53 21.41 34.11
C THR A 470 54.84 20.19 33.49
N VAL A 471 55.44 19.02 33.63
CA VAL A 471 54.92 17.77 33.07
C VAL A 471 53.69 17.31 33.84
N GLY A 472 53.62 17.55 35.15
CA GLY A 472 52.43 17.24 35.96
C GLY A 472 51.19 18.02 35.50
N LYS A 473 51.36 19.29 35.09
CA LYS A 473 50.28 20.08 34.50
C LYS A 473 49.82 19.50 33.15
N GLN A 474 50.76 19.10 32.29
CA GLN A 474 50.46 18.48 31.01
C GLN A 474 49.74 17.13 31.19
N LEU A 475 50.24 16.29 32.09
CA LEU A 475 49.66 14.99 32.43
C LEU A 475 48.22 15.12 32.87
N ARG A 476 47.93 16.07 33.77
CA ARG A 476 46.56 16.34 34.22
C ARG A 476 45.65 16.79 33.08
N THR A 477 46.15 17.63 32.19
CA THR A 477 45.37 18.14 31.05
C THR A 477 45.04 17.01 30.07
N ALA A 478 46.04 16.22 29.68
CA ALA A 478 45.87 15.06 28.81
C ALA A 478 44.93 14.02 29.43
N ALA A 479 45.04 13.76 30.74
CA ALA A 479 44.17 12.81 31.44
C ALA A 479 42.71 13.28 31.50
N ILE A 480 42.46 14.58 31.70
CA ILE A 480 41.10 15.13 31.66
C ILE A 480 40.50 15.01 30.25
N SER A 481 41.27 15.32 29.21
CA SER A 481 40.81 15.17 27.82
C SER A 481 40.49 13.72 27.49
N ALA A 482 41.41 12.79 27.79
CA ALA A 482 41.21 11.37 27.52
C ALA A 482 40.02 10.78 28.31
N ARG A 483 39.78 11.25 29.54
CA ARG A 483 38.59 10.86 30.34
C ARG A 483 37.30 11.34 29.70
N ARG A 484 37.28 12.57 29.18
CA ARG A 484 36.12 13.15 28.51
C ARG A 484 35.83 12.40 27.21
N ASP A 485 36.84 12.24 26.35
CA ASP A 485 36.69 11.55 25.06
C ASP A 485 36.24 10.10 25.25
N ALA A 486 36.80 9.42 26.27
CA ALA A 486 36.36 8.08 26.63
C ALA A 486 34.93 8.07 27.19
N GLY A 487 34.50 9.12 27.90
CA GLY A 487 33.13 9.30 28.34
C GLY A 487 32.17 9.39 27.17
N GLU A 488 32.42 10.30 26.23
CA GLU A 488 31.60 10.53 25.03
C GLU A 488 31.50 9.26 24.17
N ARG A 489 32.61 8.54 23.93
CA ARG A 489 32.60 7.28 23.16
C ARG A 489 31.93 6.10 23.89
N LEU A 490 31.77 6.17 25.21
CA LEU A 490 31.06 5.14 25.97
C LEU A 490 29.54 5.36 25.99
N GLU A 491 29.05 6.53 25.57
CA GLU A 491 27.61 6.82 25.46
C GLU A 491 26.97 6.17 24.23
N ASP A 492 27.72 6.05 23.12
CA ASP A 492 27.38 5.19 21.98
C ASP A 492 28.44 4.09 21.82
N PRO A 493 28.31 2.96 22.55
CA PRO A 493 29.23 1.84 22.43
C PRO A 493 29.24 1.23 21.03
N THR A 494 28.15 1.39 20.28
CA THR A 494 27.92 0.72 19.00
C THR A 494 28.56 1.47 17.83
N GLY A 495 28.94 2.74 18.01
CA GLY A 495 29.59 3.54 16.98
C GLY A 495 28.73 3.74 15.73
N GLY A 496 27.42 3.92 15.90
CA GLY A 496 26.46 4.05 14.80
C GLY A 496 25.92 2.74 14.21
N TRP A 497 26.34 1.57 14.70
CA TRP A 497 25.82 0.27 14.24
C TRP A 497 24.31 0.09 14.52
N ALA A 498 23.79 0.68 15.60
CA ALA A 498 22.40 0.49 16.01
C ALA A 498 21.36 0.82 14.91
N ASP A 499 21.60 1.87 14.11
CA ASP A 499 20.73 2.22 12.98
C ASP A 499 20.78 1.17 11.86
N LEU A 500 22.00 0.75 11.48
CA LEU A 500 22.21 -0.28 10.47
C LEU A 500 21.66 -1.64 10.90
N ALA A 501 21.76 -1.96 12.19
CA ALA A 501 21.18 -3.15 12.80
C ALA A 501 19.65 -3.15 12.73
N GLY A 502 19.02 -1.99 12.99
CA GLY A 502 17.57 -1.81 12.82
C GLY A 502 17.13 -2.05 11.38
N ARG A 503 17.80 -1.39 10.43
CA ARG A 503 17.53 -1.56 8.98
C ARG A 503 17.76 -2.99 8.49
N LEU A 504 18.79 -3.67 9.00
CA LEU A 504 19.05 -5.08 8.70
C LEU A 504 17.94 -5.97 9.27
N SER A 505 17.47 -5.71 10.49
CA SER A 505 16.38 -6.47 11.12
C SER A 505 15.06 -6.32 10.36
N GLU A 506 14.69 -5.08 10.00
CA GLU A 506 13.51 -4.79 9.17
C GLU A 506 13.57 -5.55 7.84
N TRP A 507 14.71 -5.49 7.15
CA TRP A 507 14.90 -6.22 5.90
C TRP A 507 14.79 -7.74 6.08
N LEU A 508 15.30 -8.30 7.19
CA LEU A 508 15.21 -9.74 7.48
C LEU A 508 13.76 -10.18 7.70
N ASP A 509 12.95 -9.37 8.36
CA ASP A 509 11.54 -9.66 8.57
C ASP A 509 10.76 -9.60 7.26
N GLU A 510 11.02 -8.58 6.43
CA GLU A 510 10.44 -8.50 5.08
C GLU A 510 10.88 -9.66 4.18
N ALA A 511 12.15 -10.08 4.25
CA ALA A 511 12.67 -11.21 3.51
C ALA A 511 12.01 -12.53 3.94
N GLN A 512 11.72 -12.70 5.23
CA GLN A 512 10.98 -13.87 5.72
C GLN A 512 9.50 -13.83 5.31
N GLU A 513 8.87 -12.65 5.33
CA GLU A 513 7.50 -12.48 4.80
C GLU A 513 7.43 -12.78 3.29
N ALA A 514 8.45 -12.38 2.52
CA ALA A 514 8.52 -12.66 1.09
C ALA A 514 8.59 -14.16 0.77
N ILE A 515 9.30 -14.96 1.60
CA ILE A 515 9.32 -16.43 1.47
C ILE A 515 7.91 -16.99 1.65
N ARG A 516 7.22 -16.62 2.74
CA ARG A 516 5.83 -17.06 2.99
C ARG A 516 4.87 -16.61 1.90
N ALA A 517 5.05 -15.39 1.41
CA ALA A 517 4.25 -14.86 0.31
C ALA A 517 4.48 -15.65 -0.98
N SER A 518 5.74 -16.08 -1.26
CA SER A 518 6.07 -16.91 -2.42
C SER A 518 5.42 -18.30 -2.35
N GLU A 519 5.42 -18.93 -1.17
CA GLU A 519 4.77 -20.24 -0.95
C GLU A 519 3.25 -20.15 -1.17
N THR A 520 2.65 -19.02 -0.78
CA THR A 520 1.20 -18.78 -0.90
C THR A 520 0.80 -18.34 -2.31
N LEU A 521 1.69 -17.64 -3.03
CA LEU A 521 1.42 -17.06 -4.34
C LEU A 521 1.18 -18.14 -5.40
N ALA A 522 1.99 -19.19 -5.45
CA ALA A 522 1.89 -20.23 -6.47
C ALA A 522 0.50 -20.90 -6.55
N PRO A 523 -0.10 -21.41 -5.45
CA PRO A 523 -1.46 -21.98 -5.50
C PRO A 523 -2.53 -20.93 -5.77
N ALA A 524 -2.32 -19.66 -5.38
CA ALA A 524 -3.27 -18.58 -5.67
C ALA A 524 -3.26 -18.18 -7.17
N GLU A 525 -2.08 -18.16 -7.81
CA GLU A 525 -1.93 -17.93 -9.26
C GLU A 525 -2.54 -19.08 -10.06
N GLU A 526 -2.29 -20.34 -9.67
CA GLU A 526 -2.92 -21.51 -10.29
C GLU A 526 -4.45 -21.44 -10.18
N ALA A 527 -4.98 -21.01 -9.02
CA ALA A 527 -6.41 -20.83 -8.82
C ALA A 527 -7.00 -19.73 -9.71
N LEU A 528 -6.29 -18.61 -9.87
CA LEU A 528 -6.70 -17.51 -10.75
C LEU A 528 -6.73 -17.93 -12.21
N ASP A 529 -5.71 -18.66 -12.67
CA ASP A 529 -5.62 -19.14 -14.05
C ASP A 529 -6.74 -20.15 -14.34
N TRP A 530 -6.95 -21.11 -13.45
CA TRP A 530 -8.04 -22.07 -13.57
C TRP A 530 -9.41 -21.39 -13.60
N LEU A 531 -9.69 -20.49 -12.64
CA LEU A 531 -10.98 -19.82 -12.55
C LEU A 531 -11.27 -19.00 -13.81
N ALA A 532 -10.24 -18.37 -14.36
CA ALA A 532 -10.42 -17.51 -15.50
C ALA A 532 -10.43 -18.23 -16.85
N GLU A 533 -9.80 -19.39 -16.97
CA GLU A 533 -10.03 -20.30 -18.08
C GLU A 533 -11.48 -20.79 -18.07
N ARG A 534 -11.95 -21.27 -16.91
CA ARG A 534 -13.34 -21.72 -16.77
C ARG A 534 -14.34 -20.60 -16.97
N GLY A 535 -14.01 -19.39 -16.50
CA GLY A 535 -14.81 -18.20 -16.72
C GLY A 535 -14.88 -17.78 -18.19
N ARG A 536 -13.83 -18.03 -18.97
CA ARG A 536 -13.83 -17.81 -20.43
C ARG A 536 -14.79 -18.75 -21.14
N GLU A 537 -14.77 -20.04 -20.80
CA GLU A 537 -15.67 -21.05 -21.35
C GLU A 537 -17.14 -20.70 -21.05
N LEU A 538 -17.45 -20.41 -19.78
CA LEU A 538 -18.81 -20.07 -19.34
C LEU A 538 -19.32 -18.76 -19.96
N ARG A 539 -18.43 -17.74 -20.10
CA ARG A 539 -18.76 -16.51 -20.83
C ARG A 539 -19.12 -16.82 -22.28
N SER A 540 -18.34 -17.65 -22.97
CA SER A 540 -18.61 -18.02 -24.36
C SER A 540 -19.92 -18.79 -24.52
N GLU A 541 -20.17 -19.76 -23.64
CA GLU A 541 -21.38 -20.59 -23.64
C GLU A 541 -22.65 -19.75 -23.45
N ARG A 542 -22.66 -18.86 -22.44
CA ARG A 542 -23.84 -18.03 -22.15
C ARG A 542 -24.01 -16.86 -23.14
N LEU A 543 -22.92 -16.34 -23.71
CA LEU A 543 -22.98 -15.24 -24.68
C LEU A 543 -23.50 -15.70 -26.05
N GLY A 544 -23.24 -16.94 -26.45
CA GLY A 544 -23.59 -17.48 -27.77
C GLY A 544 -25.04 -17.19 -28.21
N PRO A 545 -26.07 -17.52 -27.40
CA PRO A 545 -27.46 -17.24 -27.75
C PRO A 545 -27.78 -15.74 -27.89
N VAL A 546 -27.19 -14.89 -27.06
CA VAL A 546 -27.37 -13.43 -27.12
C VAL A 546 -26.69 -12.86 -28.35
N ALA A 547 -25.49 -13.35 -28.68
CA ALA A 547 -24.75 -12.95 -29.88
C ALA A 547 -25.50 -13.33 -31.17
N ALA A 548 -26.07 -14.53 -31.24
CA ALA A 548 -26.88 -14.96 -32.39
C ALA A 548 -28.13 -14.09 -32.58
N GLN A 549 -28.81 -13.69 -31.49
CA GLN A 549 -29.94 -12.76 -31.58
C GLN A 549 -29.51 -11.36 -32.02
N ALA A 550 -28.36 -10.88 -31.53
CA ALA A 550 -27.81 -9.60 -31.96
C ALA A 550 -27.43 -9.60 -33.45
N GLU A 551 -26.90 -10.71 -33.97
CA GLU A 551 -26.62 -10.89 -35.40
C GLU A 551 -27.90 -10.82 -36.24
N GLN A 552 -28.99 -11.47 -35.81
CA GLN A 552 -30.28 -11.41 -36.50
C GLN A 552 -30.86 -10.00 -36.54
N VAL A 553 -30.77 -9.26 -35.42
CA VAL A 553 -31.22 -7.87 -35.37
C VAL A 553 -30.33 -6.99 -36.26
N TRP A 554 -29.01 -7.17 -36.21
CA TRP A 554 -28.06 -6.47 -37.08
C TRP A 554 -28.38 -6.67 -38.57
N TYR A 555 -28.61 -7.92 -38.98
CA TYR A 555 -28.93 -8.28 -40.36
C TYR A 555 -30.14 -7.51 -40.91
N ARG A 556 -31.11 -7.18 -40.06
CA ARG A 556 -32.31 -6.43 -40.44
C ARG A 556 -32.15 -4.92 -40.38
N LEU A 557 -31.17 -4.42 -39.62
CA LEU A 557 -30.92 -2.98 -39.46
C LEU A 557 -29.90 -2.45 -40.47
N ARG A 558 -28.97 -3.30 -40.95
CA ARG A 558 -27.88 -2.87 -41.83
C ARG A 558 -28.37 -2.34 -43.18
N GLN A 559 -27.73 -1.26 -43.64
CA GLN A 559 -27.96 -0.62 -44.94
C GLN A 559 -27.25 -1.38 -46.05
N GLU A 560 -25.98 -1.71 -45.83
CA GLU A 560 -25.11 -2.30 -46.83
C GLU A 560 -24.91 -3.80 -46.55
N ARG A 561 -25.11 -4.64 -47.57
CA ARG A 561 -24.91 -6.11 -47.49
C ARG A 561 -23.45 -6.51 -47.31
N HIS A 562 -22.56 -5.55 -47.18
CA HIS A 562 -21.11 -5.72 -47.19
C HIS A 562 -20.54 -5.94 -45.79
N ILE A 563 -21.28 -5.58 -44.73
CA ILE A 563 -20.82 -5.69 -43.34
C ILE A 563 -21.65 -6.75 -42.59
N ASP A 564 -21.03 -7.89 -42.29
CA ASP A 564 -21.61 -8.99 -41.50
C ASP A 564 -21.02 -9.03 -40.09
N LEU A 565 -21.87 -9.21 -39.08
CA LEU A 565 -21.44 -9.47 -37.71
C LEU A 565 -21.17 -10.97 -37.56
N GLN A 566 -19.90 -11.36 -37.45
CA GLN A 566 -19.51 -12.78 -37.40
C GLN A 566 -19.50 -13.34 -35.97
N GLY A 567 -19.42 -12.47 -34.95
CA GLY A 567 -19.41 -12.93 -33.57
C GLY A 567 -19.18 -11.81 -32.56
N MET A 568 -19.40 -12.14 -31.29
CA MET A 568 -19.14 -11.27 -30.16
C MET A 568 -18.41 -12.06 -29.08
N ARG A 569 -17.36 -11.48 -28.50
CA ARG A 569 -16.57 -12.09 -27.41
C ARG A 569 -16.38 -11.10 -26.26
N LEU A 570 -16.47 -11.62 -25.04
CA LEU A 570 -16.07 -10.88 -23.83
C LEU A 570 -14.59 -11.18 -23.54
N THR A 571 -13.72 -10.20 -23.78
CA THR A 571 -12.26 -10.35 -23.62
C THR A 571 -11.69 -9.42 -22.56
N GLY A 572 -10.46 -9.72 -22.13
CA GLY A 572 -9.76 -8.96 -21.10
C GLY A 572 -10.30 -9.17 -19.68
N ARG A 573 -9.58 -8.61 -18.70
CA ARG A 573 -9.94 -8.61 -17.27
C ARG A 573 -9.63 -7.24 -16.67
N GLY A 574 -10.25 -6.93 -15.53
CA GLY A 574 -10.01 -5.68 -14.80
C GLY A 574 -10.17 -4.47 -15.71
N VAL A 575 -9.16 -3.60 -15.76
CA VAL A 575 -9.18 -2.36 -16.56
C VAL A 575 -9.13 -2.62 -18.08
N ARG A 576 -8.66 -3.79 -18.51
CA ARG A 576 -8.55 -4.16 -19.94
C ARG A 576 -9.78 -4.89 -20.50
N ARG A 577 -10.83 -5.08 -19.68
CA ARG A 577 -12.04 -5.81 -20.10
C ARG A 577 -12.79 -5.03 -21.18
N ARG A 578 -13.21 -5.74 -22.23
CA ARG A 578 -13.90 -5.16 -23.38
C ARG A 578 -14.75 -6.19 -24.10
N VAL A 579 -15.74 -5.70 -24.84
CA VAL A 579 -16.46 -6.50 -25.82
C VAL A 579 -15.76 -6.35 -27.17
N GLU A 580 -15.36 -7.47 -27.73
CA GLU A 580 -14.88 -7.55 -29.12
C GLU A 580 -16.04 -8.01 -29.98
N VAL A 581 -16.35 -7.22 -31.00
CA VAL A 581 -17.32 -7.56 -32.03
C VAL A 581 -16.53 -7.83 -33.30
N ASP A 582 -16.64 -9.06 -33.81
CA ASP A 582 -16.02 -9.46 -35.06
C ASP A 582 -16.95 -9.08 -36.20
N VAL A 583 -16.41 -8.31 -37.14
CA VAL A 583 -17.13 -7.83 -38.31
C VAL A 583 -16.34 -8.21 -39.56
N ALA A 584 -17.03 -8.76 -40.55
CA ALA A 584 -16.47 -9.04 -41.86
C ALA A 584 -16.95 -8.00 -42.87
N VAL A 585 -16.03 -7.54 -43.72
CA VAL A 585 -16.29 -6.58 -44.79
C VAL A 585 -16.10 -7.29 -46.14
N ASP A 586 -17.10 -7.23 -47.02
CA ASP A 586 -17.07 -7.82 -48.37
C ASP A 586 -16.79 -9.33 -48.42
N GLY A 587 -17.12 -10.06 -47.37
CA GLY A 587 -16.87 -11.51 -47.28
C GLY A 587 -15.39 -11.88 -47.18
N ALA A 588 -14.49 -10.91 -46.95
CA ALA A 588 -13.12 -11.17 -46.56
C ALA A 588 -13.06 -11.44 -45.06
N ASP A 589 -12.50 -12.59 -44.66
CA ASP A 589 -12.36 -13.05 -43.26
C ASP A 589 -11.31 -12.25 -42.45
N ASP A 590 -10.94 -11.04 -42.88
CA ASP A 590 -10.01 -10.20 -42.13
C ASP A 590 -10.71 -9.63 -40.90
N GLN A 591 -10.68 -10.41 -39.80
CA GLN A 591 -11.22 -10.08 -38.48
C GLN A 591 -10.58 -8.79 -37.95
N THR A 592 -11.15 -7.65 -38.30
CA THR A 592 -10.74 -6.34 -37.81
C THR A 592 -11.70 -5.91 -36.70
N SER A 593 -11.17 -5.52 -35.54
CA SER A 593 -11.98 -4.94 -34.48
C SER A 593 -12.64 -3.65 -35.00
N ALA A 594 -13.97 -3.66 -35.05
CA ALA A 594 -14.79 -2.82 -35.92
C ALA A 594 -14.98 -1.31 -35.64
N PRO A 595 -14.64 -0.68 -34.48
CA PRO A 595 -15.14 0.68 -34.21
C PRO A 595 -14.72 1.75 -35.22
N GLY A 596 -13.60 1.57 -35.92
CA GLY A 596 -13.06 2.55 -36.87
C GLY A 596 -13.61 2.47 -38.30
N LEU A 597 -14.39 1.43 -38.62
CA LEU A 597 -14.87 1.16 -39.99
C LEU A 597 -16.37 1.44 -40.18
N LEU A 598 -17.13 1.57 -39.09
CA LEU A 598 -18.58 1.77 -39.13
C LEU A 598 -18.94 3.26 -39.24
N SER A 599 -19.92 3.59 -40.08
CA SER A 599 -20.55 4.91 -40.10
C SER A 599 -21.32 5.17 -38.80
N GLN A 600 -21.67 6.44 -38.51
CA GLN A 600 -22.42 6.79 -37.31
C GLN A 600 -23.80 6.11 -37.22
N GLY A 601 -24.46 5.87 -38.36
CA GLY A 601 -25.76 5.17 -38.42
C GLY A 601 -25.64 3.66 -38.19
N GLU A 602 -24.65 3.02 -38.80
CA GLU A 602 -24.34 1.60 -38.59
C GLU A 602 -23.91 1.34 -37.15
N PHE A 603 -23.13 2.25 -36.60
CA PHE A 603 -22.74 2.21 -35.21
C PHE A 603 -23.95 2.18 -34.26
N GLN A 604 -24.95 3.02 -34.52
CA GLN A 604 -26.19 3.06 -33.75
C GLN A 604 -27.01 1.77 -33.92
N ALA A 605 -27.06 1.23 -35.14
CA ALA A 605 -27.70 -0.05 -35.42
C ALA A 605 -27.06 -1.20 -34.63
N LEU A 606 -25.73 -1.19 -34.45
CA LEU A 606 -25.00 -2.19 -33.68
C LEU A 606 -25.33 -2.11 -32.18
N ALA A 607 -25.40 -0.89 -31.64
CA ALA A 607 -25.78 -0.69 -30.24
C ALA A 607 -27.20 -1.22 -29.98
N LEU A 608 -28.14 -0.96 -30.89
CA LEU A 608 -29.51 -1.48 -30.81
C LEU A 608 -29.56 -3.00 -30.94
N SER A 609 -28.75 -3.58 -31.84
CA SER A 609 -28.73 -5.03 -32.03
C SER A 609 -28.22 -5.78 -30.80
N ILE A 610 -27.30 -5.19 -30.03
CA ILE A 610 -26.82 -5.77 -28.77
C ILE A 610 -27.82 -5.54 -27.62
N CYS A 611 -28.46 -4.36 -27.56
CA CYS A 611 -29.31 -3.99 -26.42
C CYS A 611 -30.75 -4.52 -26.50
N LEU A 612 -31.34 -4.63 -27.70
CA LEU A 612 -32.72 -5.09 -27.86
C LEU A 612 -32.94 -6.54 -27.40
N PRO A 613 -32.06 -7.51 -27.74
CA PRO A 613 -32.20 -8.89 -27.26
C PRO A 613 -32.26 -9.01 -25.74
N ARG A 614 -31.56 -8.14 -24.98
CA ARG A 614 -31.60 -8.10 -23.51
C ARG A 614 -33.03 -8.02 -22.96
N ALA A 615 -33.89 -7.24 -23.62
CA ALA A 615 -35.28 -7.08 -23.20
C ALA A 615 -36.11 -8.34 -23.46
N LEU A 616 -35.67 -9.23 -24.35
CA LEU A 616 -36.39 -10.45 -24.73
C LEU A 616 -35.90 -11.71 -23.98
N VAL A 617 -34.78 -11.64 -23.25
CA VAL A 617 -34.21 -12.75 -22.49
C VAL A 617 -35.22 -13.33 -21.48
N GLU A 618 -35.28 -14.67 -21.41
CA GLU A 618 -36.09 -15.40 -20.44
C GLU A 618 -35.63 -15.07 -19.01
N GLY A 619 -36.57 -15.00 -18.06
CA GLY A 619 -36.26 -14.57 -16.69
C GLY A 619 -36.46 -13.08 -16.42
N ASN A 620 -36.38 -12.21 -17.43
CA ASN A 620 -36.53 -10.76 -17.26
C ASN A 620 -37.91 -10.38 -16.67
N PRO A 621 -37.96 -9.78 -15.46
CA PRO A 621 -39.22 -9.42 -14.79
C PRO A 621 -39.88 -8.15 -15.36
N PHE A 622 -39.19 -7.39 -16.21
CA PHE A 622 -39.74 -6.20 -16.85
C PHE A 622 -40.35 -6.57 -18.20
N GLY A 623 -41.66 -6.64 -18.25
CA GLY A 623 -42.45 -6.85 -19.47
C GLY A 623 -42.46 -5.67 -20.43
N PHE A 624 -41.74 -4.59 -20.10
CA PHE A 624 -41.69 -3.37 -20.88
C PHE A 624 -40.25 -2.91 -21.17
N LEU A 625 -40.08 -2.14 -22.24
CA LEU A 625 -38.85 -1.43 -22.59
C LEU A 625 -39.19 -0.03 -23.10
N VAL A 626 -38.56 0.98 -22.51
CA VAL A 626 -38.69 2.38 -22.95
C VAL A 626 -37.47 2.77 -23.80
N LEU A 627 -37.69 3.21 -25.03
CA LEU A 627 -36.66 3.69 -25.94
C LEU A 627 -36.80 5.21 -26.13
N ASP A 628 -35.74 5.96 -25.85
CA ASP A 628 -35.69 7.40 -26.10
C ASP A 628 -34.85 7.71 -27.34
N ASP A 629 -35.56 8.12 -28.39
CA ASP A 629 -35.04 8.56 -29.69
C ASP A 629 -34.12 7.54 -30.38
N PRO A 630 -34.62 6.33 -30.70
CA PRO A 630 -33.78 5.25 -31.24
C PRO A 630 -33.30 5.52 -32.67
N VAL A 631 -33.91 6.47 -33.40
CA VAL A 631 -33.54 6.82 -34.78
C VAL A 631 -32.49 7.92 -34.78
N GLN A 632 -31.24 7.57 -35.12
CA GLN A 632 -30.13 8.53 -35.06
C GLN A 632 -29.09 8.27 -36.12
N ALA A 633 -28.79 9.28 -36.94
CA ALA A 633 -27.88 9.15 -38.08
C ALA A 633 -28.21 7.96 -39.02
N MET A 634 -29.45 7.47 -38.96
CA MET A 634 -29.96 6.37 -39.79
C MET A 634 -30.56 6.94 -41.07
N ASP A 635 -30.36 6.22 -42.18
CA ASP A 635 -31.06 6.47 -43.43
C ASP A 635 -32.50 5.93 -43.37
N THR A 636 -33.21 5.97 -44.51
CA THR A 636 -34.61 5.52 -44.56
C THR A 636 -34.72 3.98 -44.47
N GLU A 637 -33.80 3.23 -45.06
CA GLU A 637 -33.85 1.75 -45.09
C GLU A 637 -33.60 1.16 -43.70
N THR A 638 -32.60 1.66 -42.96
CA THR A 638 -32.39 1.28 -41.55
C THR A 638 -33.59 1.63 -40.68
N VAL A 639 -34.26 2.76 -40.94
CA VAL A 639 -35.48 3.12 -40.19
C VAL A 639 -36.62 2.15 -40.46
N GLU A 640 -36.78 1.64 -41.69
CA GLU A 640 -37.73 0.57 -42.01
C GLU A 640 -37.38 -0.75 -41.31
N GLY A 641 -36.09 -1.12 -41.33
CA GLY A 641 -35.57 -2.27 -40.61
C GLY A 641 -35.85 -2.18 -39.10
N LEU A 642 -35.58 -1.01 -38.52
CA LEU A 642 -35.85 -0.73 -37.11
C LEU A 642 -37.34 -0.78 -36.79
N ALA A 643 -38.21 -0.22 -37.64
CA ALA A 643 -39.65 -0.31 -37.46
C ALA A 643 -40.11 -1.78 -37.40
N SER A 644 -39.56 -2.62 -38.28
CA SER A 644 -39.88 -4.06 -38.34
C SER A 644 -39.38 -4.81 -37.10
N VAL A 645 -38.15 -4.55 -36.65
CA VAL A 645 -37.58 -5.14 -35.43
C VAL A 645 -38.38 -4.73 -34.19
N LEU A 646 -38.73 -3.45 -34.05
CA LEU A 646 -39.54 -2.97 -32.93
C LEU A 646 -40.96 -3.56 -32.95
N ALA A 647 -41.59 -3.66 -34.12
CA ALA A 647 -42.91 -4.28 -34.23
C ALA A 647 -42.88 -5.77 -33.84
N GLU A 648 -41.81 -6.49 -34.19
CA GLU A 648 -41.68 -7.89 -33.80
C GLU A 648 -41.39 -8.07 -32.31
N ALA A 649 -40.45 -7.30 -31.74
CA ALA A 649 -40.21 -7.32 -30.30
C ALA A 649 -41.48 -6.89 -29.52
N GLY A 650 -42.26 -5.96 -30.08
CA GLY A 650 -43.56 -5.53 -29.57
C GLY A 650 -44.63 -6.63 -29.51
N ARG A 651 -44.47 -7.75 -30.23
CA ARG A 651 -45.39 -8.92 -30.10
C ARG A 651 -45.21 -9.65 -28.77
N TYR A 652 -44.03 -9.53 -28.17
CA TYR A 652 -43.65 -10.27 -26.96
C TYR A 652 -43.51 -9.38 -25.73
N ARG A 653 -43.21 -8.08 -25.93
CA ARG A 653 -43.01 -7.09 -24.86
C ARG A 653 -43.76 -5.80 -25.15
N GLN A 654 -44.00 -5.03 -24.09
CA GLN A 654 -44.53 -3.67 -24.20
C GLN A 654 -43.36 -2.72 -24.56
N LEU A 655 -43.35 -2.19 -25.78
CA LEU A 655 -42.34 -1.21 -26.21
C LEU A 655 -42.93 0.19 -26.20
N ILE A 656 -42.24 1.12 -25.54
CA ILE A 656 -42.62 2.54 -25.49
C ILE A 656 -41.49 3.34 -26.12
N VAL A 657 -41.70 3.80 -27.34
CA VAL A 657 -40.71 4.51 -28.15
C VAL A 657 -41.05 5.98 -28.19
N PHE A 658 -40.16 6.81 -27.67
CA PHE A 658 -40.19 8.25 -27.88
C PHE A 658 -39.33 8.58 -29.10
N THR A 659 -39.83 9.35 -30.07
CA THR A 659 -39.04 9.76 -31.23
C THR A 659 -39.43 11.14 -31.71
N HIS A 660 -38.46 11.89 -32.24
CA HIS A 660 -38.76 13.12 -32.99
C HIS A 660 -38.76 12.89 -34.50
N ASP A 661 -38.24 11.75 -34.95
CA ASP A 661 -38.11 11.42 -36.36
C ASP A 661 -39.43 10.84 -36.90
N THR A 662 -40.03 11.56 -37.85
CA THR A 662 -41.30 11.16 -38.47
C THR A 662 -41.15 9.97 -39.42
N ARG A 663 -39.93 9.64 -39.86
CA ARG A 663 -39.69 8.50 -40.76
C ARG A 663 -40.05 7.17 -40.10
N LEU A 664 -39.92 7.05 -38.77
CA LEU A 664 -40.27 5.84 -38.03
C LEU A 664 -41.78 5.53 -38.02
N PRO A 665 -42.67 6.44 -37.55
CA PRO A 665 -44.11 6.21 -37.65
C PRO A 665 -44.59 6.10 -39.10
N ASP A 666 -43.96 6.81 -40.05
CA ASP A 666 -44.29 6.70 -41.47
C ASP A 666 -43.91 5.33 -42.05
N ALA A 667 -42.76 4.77 -41.64
CA ALA A 667 -42.36 3.40 -41.97
C ALA A 667 -43.35 2.38 -41.41
N MET A 668 -43.79 2.52 -40.15
CA MET A 668 -44.77 1.61 -39.55
C MET A 668 -46.10 1.63 -40.30
N ARG A 669 -46.60 2.81 -40.67
CA ARG A 669 -47.83 2.94 -41.47
C ARG A 669 -47.67 2.33 -42.87
N ARG A 670 -46.56 2.62 -43.55
CA ARG A 670 -46.26 2.12 -44.90
C ARG A 670 -46.16 0.59 -44.93
N LEU A 671 -45.50 0.00 -43.93
CA LEU A 671 -45.28 -1.44 -43.82
C LEU A 671 -46.47 -2.19 -43.19
N GLY A 672 -47.51 -1.50 -42.73
CA GLY A 672 -48.68 -2.11 -42.09
C GLY A 672 -48.36 -2.77 -40.74
N LEU A 673 -47.37 -2.24 -40.01
CA LEU A 673 -46.92 -2.79 -38.74
C LEU A 673 -47.86 -2.36 -37.59
N PRO A 674 -48.24 -3.25 -36.67
CA PRO A 674 -49.13 -2.92 -35.57
C PRO A 674 -48.42 -2.01 -34.54
N ALA A 675 -48.84 -0.75 -34.47
CA ALA A 675 -48.33 0.21 -33.50
C ALA A 675 -49.40 1.24 -33.10
N SER A 676 -49.40 1.65 -31.84
CA SER A 676 -50.18 2.78 -31.34
C SER A 676 -49.32 4.04 -31.41
N ILE A 677 -49.69 4.99 -32.27
CA ILE A 677 -48.93 6.23 -32.50
C ILE A 677 -49.70 7.40 -31.89
N ARG A 678 -49.07 8.12 -30.95
CA ARG A 678 -49.63 9.34 -30.31
C ARG A 678 -48.66 10.51 -30.46
N THR A 679 -49.20 11.72 -30.52
CA THR A 679 -48.38 12.93 -30.67
C THR A 679 -48.26 13.67 -29.33
N ILE A 680 -47.05 14.07 -28.95
CA ILE A 680 -46.79 14.90 -27.76
C ILE A 680 -46.44 16.32 -28.17
N ASN A 681 -47.13 17.28 -27.55
CA ASN A 681 -47.01 18.70 -27.83
C ASN A 681 -46.60 19.48 -26.57
N ARG A 682 -45.96 20.63 -26.80
CA ARG A 682 -45.57 21.57 -25.76
C ARG A 682 -45.82 23.00 -26.23
N ASP A 683 -46.45 23.83 -25.40
CA ASP A 683 -46.60 25.27 -25.62
C ASP A 683 -45.73 26.08 -24.64
N ALA A 684 -46.03 27.38 -24.51
CA ALA A 684 -45.41 28.29 -23.58
C ALA A 684 -45.51 27.79 -22.13
N MET A 685 -44.59 28.22 -21.27
CA MET A 685 -44.60 27.83 -19.84
C MET A 685 -44.44 26.33 -19.58
N SER A 686 -43.95 25.55 -20.55
CA SER A 686 -43.71 24.10 -20.39
C SER A 686 -44.96 23.29 -20.08
N ASN A 687 -46.12 23.71 -20.57
CA ASN A 687 -47.31 22.85 -20.57
C ASN A 687 -47.13 21.77 -21.64
N VAL A 688 -47.39 20.52 -21.27
CA VAL A 688 -47.21 19.36 -22.16
C VAL A 688 -48.49 18.56 -22.17
N TRP A 689 -49.00 18.25 -23.37
CA TRP A 689 -50.20 17.45 -23.55
C TRP A 689 -50.06 16.49 -24.73
N LEU A 690 -50.90 15.47 -24.73
CA LEU A 690 -51.01 14.49 -25.81
C LEU A 690 -52.13 14.87 -26.76
N ASP A 691 -51.89 14.61 -28.04
CA ASP A 691 -52.92 14.51 -29.06
C ASP A 691 -53.09 13.02 -29.41
N GLU A 692 -54.24 12.48 -29.04
CA GLU A 692 -54.68 11.15 -29.44
C GLU A 692 -55.13 11.25 -30.89
N GLY A 693 -54.16 11.14 -31.81
CA GLY A 693 -54.40 11.25 -33.24
C GLY A 693 -55.63 10.43 -33.66
N ARG A 694 -56.59 11.11 -34.30
CA ARG A 694 -57.78 10.49 -34.88
C ARG A 694 -57.45 9.59 -36.06
#